data_AF-A0A812QX73-F1
#
_entry.id   AF-A0A812QX73-F1
#
_cell.length_a   1.000
_cell.length_b   1.000
_cell.length_c   1.000
_cell.angle_alpha   90.00
_cell.angle_beta   90.00
_cell.angle_gamma   90.00
#
_symmetry.space_group_name_H-M   'P 1'
#
loop_
_entity.id
_entity.type
_entity.pdbx_description
1 polymer ?
#
loop_
_entity_poly.entity_id
_entity_poly.type
_entity_poly.pdbx_seq_one_letter_code
_entity_poly.pdbx_strand_id
1 'polypeptide(L)'
;MLDDPSIAPAVAPMLDDRSIATAVPPMLDAQCTADAAMLDREHRQGTEESTTGIHNSMLRSMASDEQPSESPIFPSQIDVSDGEEALGETREKVLPLASRGDVLKRSKKFFEGDKDLELFCFEQELETVKEENVKLKLTTKSQQDSIAVLSQKIHQLESSKSQGSQGERWFGENEQFTYVTKRGVEGIANQKSLQCQSFDGSKGKGESAQSTLAWVFLKCQNSVLAQRPLHVLSYDVSKCFDSLPWDAVRDSLFACGVHRATAQALHNHWHSLRRIWKLQGRYHDATFDASNGLFQGDPTAPAGLAAFLVEPMLHIGQAWPMVRASQYADDILLVSEDASSLAAANKYLEGWMRKHRVQFNVGKCHYFCTDTQAATSDFQVGGKTLECASLLENLGDRFQLDSEGLPVADEQHQTGVYERFTEVAQRLGRLSVGWDVRSADVKAIMPMLTYSALLWNPADFSDARKQRLMVNVLSGGKENTRRCVEVSLAVLSPVHRTRIPAALLHEQMLVLGRLINVNADFRQEVQKHFRLCSAMEVAPSGSFYASFRASLQEYGWDWLKWHTIRSRDGVEHLLAGVTLEARRAQVCADLRRATQADDLKRLVEEMAQSHRSMCHWSLLLHSLREDMRQYMCANAARRRRDMKGLQEVDRETLRALWKKVPENDHPTLRFLMQGAAMTADREHRGTKGRVSSICSHCAMGVVEDETHRYWQCPCWTEIRHEHLGDASDELCASLSQLPSAASVCALPVKQLSSGVRVMWPEICSCMIAIHRRATAAHASSG
;
A
#
# COMPACT_ATOMS: atom_id res chain seq x y z
N MET A 1 14.50 -32.92 -51.17
CA MET A 1 14.27 -33.65 -52.43
C MET A 1 14.20 -35.12 -52.06
N LEU A 2 13.18 -35.84 -52.53
CA LEU A 2 12.97 -37.29 -52.30
C LEU A 2 12.68 -37.68 -50.83
N ASP A 3 11.78 -38.61 -50.49
CA ASP A 3 10.65 -39.20 -51.24
C ASP A 3 9.54 -39.72 -50.28
N ASP A 4 8.29 -39.37 -50.59
CA ASP A 4 7.08 -40.23 -50.64
C ASP A 4 6.54 -40.93 -49.33
N PRO A 5 5.46 -41.78 -49.33
CA PRO A 5 4.22 -41.38 -48.63
C PRO A 5 3.54 -42.47 -47.77
N SER A 6 2.40 -42.18 -47.10
CA SER A 6 1.35 -43.19 -46.85
C SER A 6 -0.05 -42.66 -46.44
N ILE A 7 -1.05 -43.01 -47.26
CA ILE A 7 -2.39 -43.54 -46.90
C ILE A 7 -3.38 -42.68 -46.06
N ALA A 8 -4.48 -42.30 -46.72
CA ALA A 8 -5.84 -42.18 -46.16
C ALA A 8 -6.77 -43.20 -46.87
N PRO A 9 -7.93 -43.58 -46.28
CA PRO A 9 -9.23 -42.90 -46.55
C PRO A 9 -10.03 -42.68 -45.22
N ALA A 10 -11.34 -42.42 -45.10
CA ALA A 10 -12.54 -42.38 -45.98
C ALA A 10 -13.58 -41.36 -45.36
N VAL A 11 -14.69 -40.85 -45.94
CA VAL A 11 -15.63 -41.24 -47.02
C VAL A 11 -16.55 -42.42 -46.63
N ALA A 12 -17.88 -42.33 -46.50
CA ALA A 12 -18.92 -41.27 -46.54
C ALA A 12 -20.19 -41.84 -45.79
N PRO A 13 -21.48 -41.45 -45.99
CA PRO A 13 -22.12 -40.29 -46.65
C PRO A 13 -23.30 -39.62 -45.87
N MET A 14 -23.84 -38.55 -46.48
CA MET A 14 -25.24 -38.03 -46.49
C MET A 14 -26.30 -38.55 -45.49
N LEU A 15 -27.10 -37.61 -44.95
CA LEU A 15 -28.52 -37.47 -45.35
C LEU A 15 -29.08 -36.08 -45.04
N ASP A 16 -30.32 -35.81 -45.47
CA ASP A 16 -30.74 -34.49 -45.94
C ASP A 16 -31.89 -33.82 -45.15
N ASP A 17 -32.02 -32.52 -45.41
CA ASP A 17 -33.13 -31.56 -45.29
C ASP A 17 -34.42 -31.91 -44.50
N ARG A 18 -34.87 -30.96 -43.64
CA ARG A 18 -36.31 -30.69 -43.42
C ARG A 18 -36.60 -29.33 -42.75
N SER A 19 -37.05 -28.42 -43.61
CA SER A 19 -37.87 -27.22 -43.35
C SER A 19 -38.65 -27.13 -42.02
N ILE A 20 -38.54 -25.96 -41.36
CA ILE A 20 -39.60 -25.36 -40.54
C ILE A 20 -39.79 -23.91 -40.99
N ALA A 21 -41.04 -23.45 -41.05
CA ALA A 21 -41.41 -22.20 -41.69
C ALA A 21 -41.50 -21.00 -40.72
N THR A 22 -41.59 -19.82 -41.34
CA THR A 22 -41.87 -18.50 -40.76
C THR A 22 -42.97 -18.48 -39.69
N ALA A 23 -42.75 -17.72 -38.61
CA ALA A 23 -43.80 -17.24 -37.71
C ALA A 23 -43.53 -15.77 -37.32
N VAL A 24 -44.28 -14.83 -37.89
CA VAL A 24 -44.27 -13.41 -37.52
C VAL A 24 -45.51 -13.12 -36.65
N PRO A 25 -45.38 -12.61 -35.42
CA PRO A 25 -46.51 -12.11 -34.65
C PRO A 25 -46.97 -10.73 -35.19
N PRO A 26 -48.28 -10.44 -35.24
CA PRO A 26 -48.81 -9.36 -36.07
C PRO A 26 -48.78 -7.97 -35.40
N MET A 27 -48.84 -6.93 -36.25
CA MET A 27 -49.32 -5.61 -35.85
C MET A 27 -50.81 -5.69 -35.42
N LEU A 28 -51.19 -4.85 -34.47
CA LEU A 28 -52.59 -4.52 -34.19
C LEU A 28 -52.78 -3.01 -34.34
N ASP A 29 -53.31 -2.60 -35.49
CA ASP A 29 -53.86 -1.26 -35.67
C ASP A 29 -55.20 -1.14 -34.93
N ALA A 30 -55.39 0.00 -34.25
CA ALA A 30 -56.64 0.34 -33.58
C ALA A 30 -56.89 1.86 -33.64
N GLN A 31 -57.10 2.39 -34.85
CA GLN A 31 -57.66 3.72 -35.04
C GLN A 31 -59.19 3.65 -35.12
N CYS A 32 -59.90 4.36 -34.25
CA CYS A 32 -61.18 5.02 -34.55
C CYS A 32 -61.67 5.90 -33.38
N THR A 33 -61.92 7.19 -33.68
CA THR A 33 -63.02 8.05 -33.16
C THR A 33 -63.23 8.28 -31.65
N ALA A 34 -63.81 9.39 -31.18
CA ALA A 34 -63.95 10.76 -31.69
C ALA A 34 -64.55 11.68 -30.57
N ASP A 35 -64.28 12.97 -30.65
CA ASP A 35 -65.09 14.13 -30.24
C ASP A 35 -65.90 14.15 -28.91
N ALA A 36 -65.38 14.91 -27.93
CA ALA A 36 -66.11 15.94 -27.16
C ALA A 36 -65.04 16.91 -26.57
N ALA A 37 -65.06 18.25 -26.67
CA ALA A 37 -66.11 19.27 -26.62
C ALA A 37 -66.73 19.41 -25.21
N MET A 38 -66.86 20.60 -24.59
CA MET A 38 -66.41 21.97 -24.93
C MET A 38 -66.40 22.85 -23.65
N LEU A 39 -66.13 24.16 -23.80
CA LEU A 39 -66.17 25.25 -22.78
C LEU A 39 -64.93 25.34 -21.86
N ASP A 40 -64.52 26.53 -21.38
CA ASP A 40 -65.25 27.83 -21.34
C ASP A 40 -64.41 29.09 -21.71
N ARG A 41 -65.06 30.27 -21.74
CA ARG A 41 -64.59 31.55 -22.34
C ARG A 41 -64.80 32.75 -21.39
N GLU A 42 -64.04 33.85 -21.41
CA GLU A 42 -62.74 34.17 -22.05
C GLU A 42 -61.98 35.17 -21.10
N HIS A 43 -62.04 36.52 -21.10
CA HIS A 43 -62.24 37.55 -22.15
C HIS A 43 -61.77 38.95 -21.71
N ARG A 44 -60.72 39.53 -22.35
CA ARG A 44 -60.57 40.98 -22.66
C ARG A 44 -59.31 41.34 -23.46
N GLN A 45 -59.38 42.47 -24.16
CA GLN A 45 -58.36 43.04 -25.06
C GLN A 45 -58.01 44.48 -24.67
N GLY A 46 -56.94 45.04 -25.28
CA GLY A 46 -56.65 46.48 -25.34
C GLY A 46 -55.74 47.02 -24.23
N THR A 47 -54.95 48.08 -24.45
CA THR A 47 -54.73 48.86 -25.69
C THR A 47 -53.36 49.56 -25.65
N GLU A 48 -53.00 50.29 -26.71
CA GLU A 48 -51.67 50.89 -26.95
C GLU A 48 -51.43 52.25 -26.23
N GLU A 49 -50.30 52.89 -26.58
CA GLU A 49 -49.83 54.24 -26.25
C GLU A 49 -49.27 54.51 -24.83
N SER A 50 -48.40 55.51 -24.61
CA SER A 50 -47.22 56.03 -25.35
C SER A 50 -46.49 57.05 -24.44
N THR A 51 -45.16 57.21 -24.55
CA THR A 51 -44.29 58.40 -24.19
C THR A 51 -42.82 57.95 -24.03
N THR A 52 -41.91 58.18 -24.98
CA THR A 52 -41.04 59.38 -25.21
C THR A 52 -39.93 59.63 -24.17
N GLY A 53 -38.66 59.64 -24.61
CA GLY A 53 -37.47 59.93 -23.77
C GLY A 53 -36.15 59.32 -24.29
N ILE A 54 -35.75 59.54 -25.56
CA ILE A 54 -34.83 60.60 -26.02
C ILE A 54 -33.33 60.20 -26.00
N HIS A 55 -32.74 60.10 -27.21
CA HIS A 55 -31.32 60.33 -27.62
C HIS A 55 -30.13 59.60 -26.90
N ASN A 56 -29.04 59.19 -27.59
CA ASN A 56 -28.77 59.14 -29.04
C ASN A 56 -27.58 58.19 -29.41
N SER A 57 -27.53 57.78 -30.69
CA SER A 57 -26.36 57.64 -31.62
C SER A 57 -24.94 57.33 -31.12
N MET A 58 -24.07 56.56 -31.82
CA MET A 58 -24.18 55.90 -33.14
C MET A 58 -23.04 54.88 -33.40
N LEU A 59 -23.36 53.81 -34.16
CA LEU A 59 -22.54 53.13 -35.19
C LEU A 59 -21.12 52.56 -34.90
N ARG A 60 -21.06 51.22 -34.98
CA ARG A 60 -20.20 50.38 -35.89
C ARG A 60 -18.72 50.07 -35.58
N SER A 61 -18.45 48.74 -35.64
CA SER A 61 -17.32 48.04 -36.30
C SER A 61 -15.90 48.24 -35.70
N MET A 62 -15.06 47.21 -35.50
CA MET A 62 -14.95 45.88 -36.13
C MET A 62 -14.65 44.76 -35.11
N ALA A 63 -14.32 43.56 -35.58
CA ALA A 63 -13.95 42.40 -34.76
C ALA A 63 -12.44 42.31 -34.47
N SER A 64 -12.11 41.70 -33.33
CA SER A 64 -10.90 40.90 -33.12
C SER A 64 -11.11 40.00 -31.88
N ASP A 65 -10.45 38.83 -31.86
CA ASP A 65 -10.39 37.96 -30.69
C ASP A 65 -9.56 38.59 -29.56
N GLU A 66 -9.85 38.21 -28.30
CA GLU A 66 -8.85 37.72 -27.33
C GLU A 66 -9.53 37.29 -26.01
N GLN A 67 -8.96 36.29 -25.33
CA GLN A 67 -9.40 35.87 -23.99
C GLN A 67 -8.58 36.61 -22.92
N PRO A 68 -9.20 37.16 -21.86
CA PRO A 68 -8.45 37.71 -20.74
C PRO A 68 -7.82 36.58 -19.92
N SER A 69 -6.50 36.58 -19.81
CA SER A 69 -5.77 35.79 -18.81
C SER A 69 -5.45 36.67 -17.61
N GLU A 70 -5.89 36.26 -16.41
CA GLU A 70 -5.54 36.94 -15.16
C GLU A 70 -4.53 36.11 -14.36
N SER A 71 -3.44 36.74 -13.93
CA SER A 71 -2.42 36.14 -13.05
C SER A 71 -1.66 37.24 -12.29
N PRO A 72 -1.84 37.36 -10.96
CA PRO A 72 -1.18 38.40 -10.17
C PRO A 72 0.23 37.98 -9.70
N ILE A 73 1.23 38.49 -10.41
CA ILE A 73 2.41 39.22 -9.87
C ILE A 73 3.02 38.71 -8.54
N PHE A 74 4.28 38.27 -8.60
CA PHE A 74 5.28 38.43 -7.53
C PHE A 74 6.59 38.99 -8.12
N PRO A 75 7.35 39.86 -7.39
CA PRO A 75 8.42 40.66 -7.99
C PRO A 75 9.83 40.02 -7.95
N SER A 76 10.49 40.07 -9.12
CA SER A 76 11.92 40.33 -9.39
C SER A 76 13.02 39.91 -8.39
N GLN A 77 13.89 39.01 -8.87
CA GLN A 77 15.36 39.13 -8.98
C GLN A 77 16.20 39.78 -7.85
N ILE A 78 17.25 39.05 -7.46
CA ILE A 78 18.61 39.60 -7.24
C ILE A 78 19.58 38.70 -8.02
N ASP A 79 20.55 39.29 -8.72
CA ASP A 79 21.51 38.58 -9.56
C ASP A 79 22.62 37.87 -8.77
N VAL A 80 23.28 36.91 -9.42
CA VAL A 80 24.51 36.26 -8.95
C VAL A 80 25.63 36.60 -9.93
N SER A 81 26.77 37.07 -9.40
CA SER A 81 27.99 37.35 -10.16
C SER A 81 29.21 36.78 -9.44
N ASP A 82 30.07 36.09 -10.19
CA ASP A 82 31.28 35.46 -9.65
C ASP A 82 32.37 36.47 -9.23
N GLY A 83 33.27 36.03 -8.35
CA GLY A 83 34.45 36.79 -7.94
C GLY A 83 35.35 35.99 -6.98
N GLU A 84 36.60 35.76 -7.35
CA GLU A 84 37.58 34.98 -6.57
C GLU A 84 38.56 35.87 -5.76
N GLU A 85 39.21 35.21 -4.79
CA GLU A 85 40.50 35.52 -4.13
C GLU A 85 40.66 36.64 -3.08
N ALA A 86 41.72 36.41 -2.27
CA ALA A 86 42.52 37.33 -1.46
C ALA A 86 42.03 37.84 -0.08
N LEU A 87 42.48 37.10 0.96
CA LEU A 87 43.18 37.59 2.16
C LEU A 87 42.74 38.91 2.85
N GLY A 88 42.26 38.79 4.09
CA GLY A 88 42.20 39.91 5.04
C GLY A 88 41.93 39.46 6.48
N GLU A 89 42.85 39.77 7.40
CA GLU A 89 42.60 39.60 8.84
C GLU A 89 41.65 40.69 9.37
N THR A 90 40.76 40.37 10.32
CA THR A 90 40.79 40.94 11.69
C THR A 90 39.55 40.62 12.54
N ARG A 91 39.78 40.59 13.86
CA ARG A 91 38.85 40.92 14.95
C ARG A 91 37.60 40.07 15.18
N GLU A 92 37.75 39.25 16.21
CA GLU A 92 36.78 39.02 17.29
C GLU A 92 35.58 39.99 17.34
N LYS A 93 34.37 39.42 17.41
CA LYS A 93 33.27 39.98 18.19
C LYS A 93 32.68 38.89 19.08
N VAL A 94 33.06 38.92 20.35
CA VAL A 94 32.43 38.11 21.41
C VAL A 94 30.98 38.55 21.55
N LEU A 95 30.05 37.58 21.53
CA LEU A 95 28.67 37.75 21.99
C LEU A 95 28.38 36.75 23.12
N PRO A 96 27.54 37.08 24.12
CA PRO A 96 27.54 36.36 25.39
C PRO A 96 26.83 35.00 25.33
N LEU A 97 27.39 33.99 26.00
CA LEU A 97 26.68 32.75 26.32
C LEU A 97 25.54 33.03 27.32
N ALA A 98 24.30 33.01 26.84
CA ALA A 98 23.11 33.19 27.69
C ALA A 98 21.94 32.29 27.26
N SER A 99 22.09 30.96 27.38
CA SER A 99 20.96 30.01 27.59
C SER A 99 21.41 28.54 27.66
N ARG A 100 21.16 27.87 28.80
CA ARG A 100 21.00 26.39 28.86
C ARG A 100 20.22 25.87 30.08
N GLY A 101 19.43 26.71 30.75
CA GLY A 101 18.67 26.37 31.96
C GLY A 101 17.26 25.80 31.72
N ASP A 102 16.40 26.54 31.01
CA ASP A 102 14.94 26.40 31.19
C ASP A 102 14.18 25.56 30.15
N VAL A 103 14.85 24.92 29.20
CA VAL A 103 14.20 23.94 28.29
C VAL A 103 13.80 22.65 29.04
N LEU A 104 14.42 22.36 30.18
CA LEU A 104 14.36 21.08 30.89
C LEU A 104 13.15 20.91 31.84
N LYS A 105 12.10 21.75 31.73
CA LYS A 105 10.94 21.76 32.66
C LYS A 105 9.58 21.44 32.02
N ARG A 106 9.50 21.02 30.75
CA ARG A 106 8.20 20.71 30.07
C ARG A 106 7.97 19.25 29.63
N SER A 107 8.91 18.33 29.85
CA SER A 107 8.77 16.92 29.44
C SER A 107 8.30 15.94 30.54
N LYS A 108 8.02 16.41 31.77
CA LYS A 108 7.85 15.53 32.95
C LYS A 108 6.38 15.14 33.25
N LYS A 109 5.54 14.96 32.22
CA LYS A 109 4.14 14.51 32.39
C LYS A 109 3.55 13.73 31.20
N PHE A 110 4.33 12.79 30.65
CA PHE A 110 3.82 11.66 29.84
C PHE A 110 4.68 10.43 30.17
N PHE A 111 4.15 9.54 31.02
CA PHE A 111 4.76 8.24 31.34
C PHE A 111 3.69 7.35 31.98
N GLU A 112 2.91 6.64 31.16
CA GLU A 112 2.04 5.54 31.60
C GLU A 112 1.70 4.65 30.40
N GLY A 113 2.27 3.44 30.35
CA GLY A 113 1.81 2.34 29.49
C GLY A 113 2.01 2.47 27.97
N ASP A 114 3.24 2.67 27.49
CA ASP A 114 3.55 2.57 26.06
C ASP A 114 3.66 1.09 25.62
N LYS A 115 2.93 0.67 24.58
CA LYS A 115 2.69 -0.75 24.24
C LYS A 115 3.50 -1.30 23.07
N ASP A 116 4.22 -0.45 22.34
CA ASP A 116 4.70 -0.81 21.00
C ASP A 116 5.86 -1.83 20.94
N LEU A 117 6.40 -2.28 22.08
CA LEU A 117 7.25 -3.49 22.14
C LEU A 117 6.49 -4.78 21.77
N GLU A 118 5.16 -4.82 21.94
CA GLU A 118 4.33 -5.95 21.53
C GLU A 118 4.38 -6.16 20.00
N LEU A 119 4.64 -5.13 19.18
CA LEU A 119 4.58 -5.22 17.71
C LEU A 119 5.75 -5.97 17.05
N PHE A 120 6.84 -6.23 17.78
CA PHE A 120 7.87 -7.21 17.38
C PHE A 120 7.54 -8.63 17.89
N CYS A 121 6.71 -8.73 18.93
CA CYS A 121 6.20 -9.98 19.48
C CYS A 121 4.92 -10.47 18.76
N PHE A 122 4.27 -9.66 17.93
CA PHE A 122 3.17 -10.11 17.05
C PHE A 122 3.61 -11.12 15.97
N GLU A 123 4.89 -11.19 15.60
CA GLU A 123 5.43 -12.33 14.83
C GLU A 123 5.72 -13.57 15.71
N GLN A 124 5.59 -13.48 17.05
CA GLN A 124 5.60 -14.62 17.98
C GLN A 124 4.20 -15.12 18.37
N GLU A 125 3.18 -14.25 18.45
CA GLU A 125 1.81 -14.65 18.85
C GLU A 125 1.27 -15.87 18.09
N LEU A 126 1.58 -16.01 16.79
CA LEU A 126 1.10 -17.13 15.98
C LEU A 126 1.64 -18.52 16.44
N GLU A 127 2.76 -18.54 17.16
CA GLU A 127 3.27 -19.72 17.87
C GLU A 127 2.82 -19.73 19.33
N THR A 128 2.91 -18.60 20.05
CA THR A 128 2.58 -18.53 21.49
C THR A 128 1.11 -18.84 21.77
N VAL A 129 0.18 -18.50 20.86
CA VAL A 129 -1.25 -18.88 20.93
C VAL A 129 -1.45 -20.40 20.92
N LYS A 130 -0.51 -21.20 20.39
CA LYS A 130 -0.59 -22.68 20.48
C LYS A 130 -0.39 -23.18 21.91
N GLU A 131 0.46 -22.51 22.69
CA GLU A 131 0.73 -22.87 24.09
C GLU A 131 -0.25 -22.20 25.06
N GLU A 132 -0.66 -20.95 24.81
CA GLU A 132 -1.60 -20.22 25.66
C GLU A 132 -3.05 -20.72 25.57
N ASN A 133 -3.40 -21.50 24.54
CA ASN A 133 -4.65 -22.26 24.51
C ASN A 133 -4.79 -23.25 25.69
N VAL A 134 -3.69 -23.62 26.38
CA VAL A 134 -3.74 -24.40 27.63
C VAL A 134 -4.08 -23.52 28.84
N LYS A 135 -3.70 -22.23 28.84
CA LYS A 135 -3.95 -21.27 29.93
C LYS A 135 -5.30 -20.55 29.82
N LEU A 136 -5.88 -20.43 28.62
CA LEU A 136 -7.13 -19.71 28.34
C LEU A 136 -8.39 -20.26 29.05
N LYS A 137 -8.30 -21.36 29.81
CA LYS A 137 -9.38 -21.88 30.66
C LYS A 137 -9.62 -21.07 31.96
N LEU A 138 -8.84 -20.03 32.25
CA LEU A 138 -8.91 -19.29 33.52
C LEU A 138 -9.54 -17.87 33.44
N THR A 139 -9.80 -17.33 32.24
CA THR A 139 -10.29 -15.93 32.10
C THR A 139 -11.81 -15.78 32.00
N THR A 140 -12.57 -16.88 31.85
CA THR A 140 -14.04 -16.86 31.67
C THR A 140 -14.78 -16.13 32.80
N LYS A 141 -14.30 -16.26 34.03
CA LYS A 141 -14.93 -15.66 35.21
C LYS A 141 -14.91 -14.12 35.20
N SER A 142 -13.77 -13.52 34.89
CA SER A 142 -13.62 -12.05 34.81
C SER A 142 -14.54 -11.42 33.75
N GLN A 143 -14.76 -12.12 32.63
CA GLN A 143 -15.72 -11.70 31.61
C GLN A 143 -17.18 -11.84 32.09
N GLN A 144 -17.52 -12.91 32.81
CA GLN A 144 -18.86 -13.08 33.41
C GLN A 144 -19.15 -12.00 34.46
N ASP A 145 -18.19 -11.70 35.33
CA ASP A 145 -18.30 -10.64 36.35
C ASP A 145 -18.49 -9.26 35.68
N SER A 146 -17.75 -8.98 34.60
CA SER A 146 -17.87 -7.74 33.81
C SER A 146 -19.23 -7.61 33.10
N ILE A 147 -19.75 -8.71 32.55
CA ILE A 147 -21.08 -8.75 31.92
C ILE A 147 -22.18 -8.52 32.95
N ALA A 148 -22.09 -9.13 34.14
CA ALA A 148 -23.07 -8.94 35.21
C ALA A 148 -23.15 -7.45 35.65
N VAL A 149 -22.01 -6.78 35.80
CA VAL A 149 -21.95 -5.34 36.13
C VAL A 149 -22.57 -4.47 35.02
N LEU A 150 -22.37 -4.82 33.74
CA LEU A 150 -23.00 -4.11 32.61
C LEU A 150 -24.51 -4.33 32.56
N SER A 151 -24.99 -5.57 32.73
CA SER A 151 -26.42 -5.87 32.81
C SER A 151 -27.10 -5.14 33.98
N GLN A 152 -26.45 -5.07 35.14
CA GLN A 152 -26.97 -4.31 36.30
C GLN A 152 -27.09 -2.81 35.99
N LYS A 153 -26.11 -2.20 35.30
CA LYS A 153 -26.17 -0.80 34.87
C LYS A 153 -27.26 -0.53 33.84
N ILE A 154 -27.47 -1.44 32.88
CA ILE A 154 -28.57 -1.33 31.90
C ILE A 154 -29.92 -1.32 32.63
N HIS A 155 -30.14 -2.25 33.55
CA HIS A 155 -31.39 -2.33 34.30
C HIS A 155 -31.61 -1.12 35.24
N GLN A 156 -30.54 -0.55 35.80
CA GLN A 156 -30.60 0.72 36.52
C GLN A 156 -31.03 1.87 35.59
N LEU A 157 -30.44 1.99 34.40
CA LEU A 157 -30.81 3.01 33.41
C LEU A 157 -32.27 2.86 32.93
N GLU A 158 -32.72 1.63 32.69
CA GLU A 158 -34.13 1.33 32.39
C GLU A 158 -35.06 1.74 33.53
N SER A 159 -34.72 1.42 34.79
CA SER A 159 -35.53 1.84 35.94
C SER A 159 -35.59 3.37 36.08
N SER A 160 -34.49 4.08 35.79
CA SER A 160 -34.46 5.55 35.85
C SER A 160 -35.31 6.23 34.77
N LYS A 161 -35.60 5.56 33.64
CA LYS A 161 -36.57 6.05 32.64
C LYS A 161 -38.04 6.00 33.09
N SER A 162 -38.35 5.33 34.20
CA SER A 162 -39.71 5.25 34.74
C SER A 162 -40.11 6.41 35.68
N GLN A 163 -39.18 7.31 36.00
CA GLN A 163 -39.45 8.53 36.77
C GLN A 163 -39.15 9.76 35.91
N GLY A 164 -40.15 10.64 35.74
CA GLY A 164 -40.15 11.66 34.69
C GLY A 164 -39.55 13.02 35.05
N SER A 165 -39.53 13.89 34.04
CA SER A 165 -39.27 15.35 34.10
C SER A 165 -37.88 15.84 34.52
N GLN A 166 -36.93 15.80 33.59
CA GLN A 166 -36.03 16.91 33.18
C GLN A 166 -35.11 16.41 32.04
N GLY A 167 -34.52 17.24 31.18
CA GLY A 167 -34.58 18.70 31.12
C GLY A 167 -33.26 19.29 30.63
N GLU A 168 -33.00 19.18 29.33
CA GLU A 168 -31.81 19.70 28.59
C GLU A 168 -30.44 19.00 28.82
N ARG A 169 -29.51 19.32 27.91
CA ARG A 169 -28.05 19.07 27.92
C ARG A 169 -27.53 17.63 28.00
N TRP A 170 -27.57 16.92 26.86
CA TRP A 170 -26.49 15.98 26.49
C TRP A 170 -26.10 16.12 25.01
N PHE A 171 -24.91 16.68 24.76
CA PHE A 171 -24.18 16.54 23.50
C PHE A 171 -23.01 15.58 23.78
N GLY A 172 -23.03 14.36 23.23
CA GLY A 172 -21.99 13.37 23.59
C GLY A 172 -22.01 12.00 22.90
N GLU A 173 -22.87 11.73 21.91
CA GLU A 173 -23.05 10.38 21.35
C GLU A 173 -22.96 10.32 19.82
N ASN A 174 -21.75 10.46 19.26
CA ASN A 174 -21.48 10.21 17.82
C ASN A 174 -20.69 8.91 17.55
N GLU A 175 -19.82 8.48 18.47
CA GLU A 175 -18.97 7.31 18.26
C GLU A 175 -19.76 5.99 18.29
N GLN A 176 -20.72 5.86 19.23
CA GLN A 176 -21.52 4.63 19.37
C GLN A 176 -22.44 4.39 18.17
N PHE A 177 -23.07 5.44 17.63
CA PHE A 177 -23.91 5.35 16.44
C PHE A 177 -23.12 4.88 15.21
N THR A 178 -21.87 5.35 15.08
CA THR A 178 -20.92 4.93 14.03
C THR A 178 -20.50 3.46 14.19
N TYR A 179 -20.31 2.98 15.42
CA TYR A 179 -19.96 1.58 15.68
C TYR A 179 -21.13 0.61 15.40
N VAL A 180 -22.35 1.00 15.78
CA VAL A 180 -23.56 0.19 15.56
C VAL A 180 -23.93 0.12 14.08
N THR A 181 -23.91 1.24 13.36
CA THR A 181 -24.21 1.27 11.90
C THR A 181 -23.23 0.43 11.08
N LYS A 182 -21.93 0.46 11.40
CA LYS A 182 -20.91 -0.30 10.66
C LYS A 182 -21.11 -1.82 10.70
N ARG A 183 -21.68 -2.38 11.78
CA ARG A 183 -22.12 -3.80 11.83
C ARG A 183 -23.57 -4.02 11.41
N GLY A 184 -24.47 -3.06 11.66
CA GLY A 184 -25.89 -3.16 11.28
C GLY A 184 -26.10 -3.28 9.76
N VAL A 185 -25.27 -2.59 8.96
CA VAL A 185 -25.31 -2.69 7.49
C VAL A 185 -24.89 -4.07 6.97
N GLU A 186 -24.13 -4.85 7.75
CA GLU A 186 -23.69 -6.21 7.36
C GLU A 186 -24.67 -7.30 7.81
N GLY A 187 -25.57 -7.02 8.77
CA GLY A 187 -26.48 -8.00 9.37
C GLY A 187 -27.94 -7.97 8.92
N ILE A 188 -28.42 -6.91 8.25
CA ILE A 188 -29.86 -6.68 8.01
C ILE A 188 -30.23 -6.82 6.52
N ALA A 189 -30.20 -8.05 6.03
CA ALA A 189 -30.56 -8.40 4.64
C ALA A 189 -31.47 -9.64 4.60
N ASN A 190 -32.66 -9.56 5.21
CA ASN A 190 -33.51 -10.74 5.40
C ASN A 190 -35.01 -10.45 5.19
N GLN A 191 -35.50 -10.56 3.94
CA GLN A 191 -36.70 -11.34 3.54
C GLN A 191 -37.08 -11.16 2.05
N LYS A 192 -37.12 -12.28 1.32
CA LYS A 192 -37.78 -12.56 0.01
C LYS A 192 -37.44 -11.71 -1.23
N SER A 193 -37.44 -12.38 -2.40
CA SER A 193 -37.42 -11.81 -3.76
C SER A 193 -36.18 -10.96 -4.11
N LEU A 194 -35.06 -11.55 -4.51
CA LEU A 194 -34.85 -11.96 -5.92
C LEU A 194 -33.67 -12.95 -6.08
N GLN A 195 -33.66 -13.70 -7.20
CA GLN A 195 -32.51 -14.51 -7.61
C GLN A 195 -31.39 -13.63 -8.21
N CYS A 196 -30.70 -12.87 -7.35
CA CYS A 196 -29.40 -12.30 -7.73
C CYS A 196 -28.39 -13.47 -7.79
N GLN A 197 -28.28 -14.07 -8.98
CA GLN A 197 -27.32 -15.13 -9.29
C GLN A 197 -25.89 -14.63 -9.05
N SER A 198 -24.99 -15.56 -8.71
CA SER A 198 -23.55 -15.31 -8.67
C SER A 198 -23.06 -14.86 -10.05
N PHE A 199 -22.48 -13.67 -10.11
CA PHE A 199 -21.88 -13.12 -11.32
C PHE A 199 -20.52 -12.55 -10.95
N ASP A 200 -19.45 -13.21 -11.39
CA ASP A 200 -18.05 -13.03 -10.94
C ASP A 200 -17.39 -11.77 -11.53
N GLY A 201 -18.16 -10.71 -11.78
CA GLY A 201 -17.73 -9.58 -12.61
C GLY A 201 -17.30 -8.30 -11.87
N SER A 202 -17.96 -7.93 -10.76
CA SER A 202 -17.89 -6.52 -10.29
C SER A 202 -18.42 -6.24 -8.87
N LYS A 203 -17.78 -6.75 -7.81
CA LYS A 203 -18.18 -6.44 -6.40
C LYS A 203 -17.05 -6.05 -5.43
N GLY A 204 -16.27 -5.03 -5.78
CA GLY A 204 -16.47 -3.67 -5.21
C GLY A 204 -16.10 -3.42 -3.73
N LYS A 205 -15.60 -4.40 -2.99
CA LYS A 205 -15.03 -4.23 -1.63
C LYS A 205 -13.77 -5.06 -1.36
N GLY A 206 -13.14 -5.62 -2.40
CA GLY A 206 -12.06 -6.63 -2.27
C GLY A 206 -10.76 -6.32 -2.98
N GLU A 207 -10.81 -5.45 -3.99
CA GLU A 207 -9.65 -5.04 -4.76
C GLU A 207 -8.98 -3.85 -4.08
N SER A 208 -7.71 -3.99 -3.70
CA SER A 208 -6.86 -2.82 -3.43
C SER A 208 -6.53 -2.12 -4.75
N ALA A 209 -6.44 -0.79 -4.77
CA ALA A 209 -6.10 -0.02 -5.97
C ALA A 209 -4.86 -0.58 -6.72
N GLN A 210 -3.80 -0.89 -5.97
CA GLN A 210 -2.61 -1.63 -6.42
C GLN A 210 -2.90 -2.92 -7.20
N SER A 211 -3.94 -3.68 -6.83
CA SER A 211 -4.34 -4.91 -7.55
C SER A 211 -5.15 -4.61 -8.82
N THR A 212 -5.96 -3.56 -8.83
CA THR A 212 -6.67 -3.10 -10.04
C THR A 212 -5.66 -2.56 -11.06
N LEU A 213 -4.77 -1.66 -10.64
CA LEU A 213 -3.65 -1.14 -11.43
C LEU A 213 -2.81 -2.29 -12.04
N ALA A 214 -2.44 -3.27 -11.20
CA ALA A 214 -1.70 -4.44 -11.64
C ALA A 214 -2.44 -5.32 -12.66
N TRP A 215 -3.76 -5.49 -12.52
CA TRP A 215 -4.57 -6.20 -13.49
C TRP A 215 -4.59 -5.48 -14.85
N VAL A 216 -4.76 -4.16 -14.87
CA VAL A 216 -4.70 -3.37 -16.11
C VAL A 216 -3.31 -3.49 -16.76
N PHE A 217 -2.25 -3.30 -16.00
CA PHE A 217 -0.86 -3.40 -16.48
C PHE A 217 -0.57 -4.78 -17.11
N LEU A 218 -0.89 -5.87 -16.41
CA LEU A 218 -0.74 -7.22 -16.96
C LEU A 218 -1.63 -7.46 -18.18
N LYS A 219 -2.85 -6.94 -18.20
CA LYS A 219 -3.77 -7.08 -19.34
C LYS A 219 -3.25 -6.35 -20.58
N CYS A 220 -2.67 -5.16 -20.42
CA CYS A 220 -1.98 -4.43 -21.48
C CYS A 220 -0.76 -5.21 -21.99
N GLN A 221 0.14 -5.69 -21.11
CA GLN A 221 1.28 -6.52 -21.53
C GLN A 221 0.80 -7.79 -22.26
N ASN A 222 -0.25 -8.45 -21.76
CA ASN A 222 -0.85 -9.65 -22.34
C ASN A 222 -1.45 -9.43 -23.74
N SER A 223 -1.79 -8.20 -24.12
CA SER A 223 -2.32 -7.91 -25.45
C SER A 223 -1.20 -7.70 -26.46
N VAL A 224 -0.16 -6.96 -26.08
CA VAL A 224 1.06 -6.77 -26.89
C VAL A 224 1.76 -8.09 -27.14
N LEU A 225 1.98 -8.89 -26.09
CA LEU A 225 2.55 -10.24 -26.17
C LEU A 225 1.70 -11.23 -27.00
N ALA A 226 0.41 -10.93 -27.21
CA ALA A 226 -0.50 -11.70 -28.05
C ALA A 226 -0.72 -11.08 -29.46
N GLN A 227 -0.04 -9.97 -29.76
CA GLN A 227 -0.19 -9.17 -30.98
C GLN A 227 -1.66 -8.76 -31.25
N ARG A 228 -2.30 -8.18 -30.23
CA ARG A 228 -3.68 -7.65 -30.31
C ARG A 228 -3.76 -6.23 -29.76
N PRO A 229 -4.59 -5.36 -30.36
CA PRO A 229 -4.90 -4.07 -29.78
C PRO A 229 -5.74 -4.26 -28.51
N LEU A 230 -5.43 -3.50 -27.47
CA LEU A 230 -6.26 -3.34 -26.29
C LEU A 230 -6.61 -1.87 -26.13
N HIS A 231 -7.89 -1.56 -26.27
CA HIS A 231 -8.43 -0.23 -26.10
C HIS A 231 -8.84 -0.04 -24.63
N VAL A 232 -8.40 1.05 -24.02
CA VAL A 232 -8.67 1.41 -22.62
C VAL A 232 -9.27 2.82 -22.58
N LEU A 233 -10.41 2.97 -21.91
CA LEU A 233 -10.99 4.26 -21.56
C LEU A 233 -10.99 4.41 -20.04
N SER A 234 -10.39 5.50 -19.55
CA SER A 234 -10.39 5.90 -18.14
C SER A 234 -11.27 7.14 -17.94
N TYR A 235 -12.05 7.16 -16.85
CA TYR A 235 -12.99 8.22 -16.52
C TYR A 235 -12.86 8.65 -15.05
N ASP A 236 -12.71 9.95 -14.81
CA ASP A 236 -12.86 10.62 -13.51
C ASP A 236 -14.24 11.28 -13.45
N VAL A 237 -14.99 11.11 -12.35
CA VAL A 237 -16.33 11.69 -12.21
C VAL A 237 -16.24 13.06 -11.54
N SER A 238 -16.71 14.09 -12.25
CA SER A 238 -16.58 15.50 -11.81
C SER A 238 -17.25 15.72 -10.46
N LYS A 239 -16.42 15.99 -9.45
CA LYS A 239 -16.80 16.15 -8.04
C LYS A 239 -17.71 15.02 -7.55
N CYS A 240 -17.36 13.76 -7.83
CA CYS A 240 -18.26 12.60 -7.72
C CYS A 240 -19.18 12.61 -6.49
N PHE A 241 -18.58 12.63 -5.29
CA PHE A 241 -19.35 12.62 -4.04
C PHE A 241 -20.34 13.79 -3.93
N ASP A 242 -20.00 14.99 -4.40
CA ASP A 242 -20.87 16.17 -4.37
C ASP A 242 -21.92 16.19 -5.48
N SER A 243 -21.74 15.46 -6.59
CA SER A 243 -22.66 15.48 -7.74
C SER A 243 -23.78 14.42 -7.69
N LEU A 244 -23.59 13.31 -6.96
CA LEU A 244 -24.54 12.18 -6.89
C LEU A 244 -25.98 12.57 -6.43
N PRO A 245 -27.03 12.29 -7.22
CA PRO A 245 -28.42 12.54 -6.81
C PRO A 245 -28.92 11.48 -5.82
N TRP A 246 -29.44 11.92 -4.67
CA TRP A 246 -29.83 11.03 -3.56
C TRP A 246 -30.91 10.01 -3.92
N ASP A 247 -31.92 10.40 -4.70
CA ASP A 247 -32.97 9.49 -5.19
C ASP A 247 -32.39 8.30 -5.95
N ALA A 248 -31.48 8.54 -6.90
CA ALA A 248 -30.87 7.46 -7.67
C ALA A 248 -29.99 6.58 -6.78
N VAL A 249 -29.20 7.15 -5.85
CA VAL A 249 -28.40 6.37 -4.89
C VAL A 249 -29.30 5.47 -4.04
N ARG A 250 -30.44 5.98 -3.53
CA ARG A 250 -31.44 5.19 -2.80
C ARG A 250 -32.01 4.05 -3.66
N ASP A 251 -32.39 4.35 -4.90
CA ASP A 251 -33.04 3.38 -5.77
C ASP A 251 -32.06 2.31 -6.27
N SER A 252 -30.80 2.67 -6.51
CA SER A 252 -29.70 1.72 -6.73
C SER A 252 -29.39 0.88 -5.48
N LEU A 253 -29.49 1.43 -4.27
CA LEU A 253 -29.40 0.62 -3.03
C LEU A 253 -30.55 -0.40 -2.92
N PHE A 254 -31.77 -0.02 -3.29
CA PHE A 254 -32.88 -0.99 -3.40
C PHE A 254 -32.57 -2.08 -4.43
N ALA A 255 -32.02 -1.72 -5.60
CA ALA A 255 -31.61 -2.67 -6.65
C ALA A 255 -30.45 -3.59 -6.20
N CYS A 256 -29.54 -3.11 -5.35
CA CYS A 256 -28.54 -3.93 -4.68
C CYS A 256 -29.12 -4.93 -3.66
N GLY A 257 -30.42 -4.86 -3.35
CA GLY A 257 -31.07 -5.69 -2.33
C GLY A 257 -30.95 -5.15 -0.90
N VAL A 258 -30.56 -3.89 -0.71
CA VAL A 258 -30.58 -3.25 0.61
C VAL A 258 -32.03 -3.07 1.07
N HIS A 259 -32.33 -3.46 2.31
CA HIS A 259 -33.68 -3.39 2.84
C HIS A 259 -34.26 -1.96 2.75
N ARG A 260 -35.51 -1.85 2.30
CA ARG A 260 -36.11 -0.55 1.92
C ARG A 260 -36.06 0.50 3.03
N ALA A 261 -36.36 0.12 4.28
CA ALA A 261 -36.28 1.06 5.40
C ALA A 261 -34.83 1.55 5.66
N THR A 262 -33.83 0.71 5.42
CA THR A 262 -32.41 1.05 5.62
C THR A 262 -31.92 2.03 4.56
N ALA A 263 -32.20 1.77 3.28
CA ALA A 263 -31.83 2.68 2.20
C ALA A 263 -32.64 3.99 2.24
N GLN A 264 -33.90 3.97 2.70
CA GLN A 264 -34.67 5.19 2.98
C GLN A 264 -34.10 5.97 4.17
N ALA A 265 -33.60 5.31 5.22
CA ALA A 265 -32.95 5.97 6.34
C ALA A 265 -31.63 6.66 5.91
N LEU A 266 -30.83 6.01 5.06
CA LEU A 266 -29.62 6.61 4.47
C LEU A 266 -29.96 7.81 3.57
N HIS A 267 -30.96 7.66 2.68
CA HIS A 267 -31.49 8.77 1.88
C HIS A 267 -31.89 9.96 2.76
N ASN A 268 -32.69 9.71 3.79
CA ASN A 268 -33.17 10.75 4.70
C ASN A 268 -32.04 11.36 5.52
N HIS A 269 -31.00 10.60 5.87
CA HIS A 269 -29.79 11.14 6.49
C HIS A 269 -29.12 12.15 5.56
N TRP A 270 -28.71 11.74 4.36
CA TRP A 270 -28.03 12.62 3.40
C TRP A 270 -28.83 13.86 3.02
N HIS A 271 -30.14 13.69 2.77
CA HIS A 271 -31.06 14.78 2.44
C HIS A 271 -31.27 15.77 3.60
N SER A 272 -31.18 15.32 4.86
CA SER A 272 -31.47 16.16 6.03
C SER A 272 -30.22 16.82 6.64
N LEU A 273 -29.04 16.63 6.03
CA LEU A 273 -27.78 17.26 6.48
C LEU A 273 -27.75 18.75 6.13
N ARG A 274 -28.26 19.59 7.04
CA ARG A 274 -27.99 21.04 7.03
C ARG A 274 -26.49 21.30 7.13
N ARG A 275 -25.91 21.95 6.12
CA ARG A 275 -24.48 22.29 6.07
C ARG A 275 -24.26 23.69 6.65
N ILE A 276 -23.20 23.86 7.43
CA ILE A 276 -22.88 25.12 8.14
C ILE A 276 -21.51 25.61 7.67
N TRP A 277 -21.39 26.89 7.30
CA TRP A 277 -20.10 27.46 6.91
C TRP A 277 -19.14 27.59 8.10
N LYS A 278 -17.90 27.13 7.92
CA LYS A 278 -16.80 27.34 8.88
C LYS A 278 -15.71 28.22 8.26
N LEU A 279 -15.71 29.50 8.62
CA LEU A 279 -14.81 30.51 8.08
C LEU A 279 -13.81 30.94 9.16
N GLN A 280 -12.51 30.90 8.85
CA GLN A 280 -11.42 31.25 9.78
C GLN A 280 -11.54 30.59 11.17
N GLY A 281 -11.97 29.32 11.19
CA GLY A 281 -12.19 28.53 12.41
C GLY A 281 -13.52 28.77 13.13
N ARG A 282 -14.25 29.84 12.81
CA ARG A 282 -15.58 30.15 13.39
C ARG A 282 -16.68 29.52 12.55
N TYR A 283 -17.75 29.07 13.21
CA TYR A 283 -18.99 28.69 12.54
C TYR A 283 -19.82 29.95 12.27
N HIS A 284 -20.49 30.01 11.12
CA HIS A 284 -21.40 31.08 10.74
C HIS A 284 -22.84 30.60 10.93
N ASP A 285 -23.76 31.46 11.38
CA ASP A 285 -25.17 31.12 11.58
C ASP A 285 -25.95 30.87 10.27
N ALA A 286 -25.26 30.93 9.12
CA ALA A 286 -25.84 30.69 7.81
C ALA A 286 -25.75 29.19 7.48
N THR A 287 -26.90 28.52 7.53
CA THR A 287 -27.05 27.16 7.02
C THR A 287 -27.31 27.17 5.52
N PHE A 288 -26.84 26.15 4.79
CA PHE A 288 -27.36 25.82 3.47
C PHE A 288 -27.79 24.36 3.42
N ASP A 289 -28.90 24.11 2.75
CA ASP A 289 -29.35 22.78 2.39
C ASP A 289 -28.71 22.41 1.05
N ALA A 290 -28.24 21.17 0.92
CA ALA A 290 -27.81 20.65 -0.37
C ALA A 290 -29.03 20.16 -1.18
N SER A 291 -28.88 20.03 -2.49
CA SER A 291 -29.87 19.38 -3.37
C SER A 291 -29.42 18.00 -3.88
N ASN A 292 -28.17 17.64 -3.61
CA ASN A 292 -27.51 16.39 -4.00
C ASN A 292 -26.22 16.20 -3.17
N GLY A 293 -25.53 15.09 -3.44
CA GLY A 293 -24.18 14.81 -2.98
C GLY A 293 -24.13 14.07 -1.64
N LEU A 294 -23.39 12.96 -1.62
CA LEU A 294 -23.05 12.19 -0.42
C LEU A 294 -21.89 12.89 0.32
N PHE A 295 -21.93 12.91 1.64
CA PHE A 295 -20.97 13.72 2.41
C PHE A 295 -19.57 13.08 2.44
N GLN A 296 -18.54 13.82 2.03
CA GLN A 296 -17.16 13.31 2.08
C GLN A 296 -16.72 13.10 3.54
N GLY A 297 -16.36 11.86 3.88
CA GLY A 297 -16.05 11.44 5.25
C GLY A 297 -17.18 10.71 5.98
N ASP A 298 -18.40 10.66 5.41
CA ASP A 298 -19.45 9.76 5.87
C ASP A 298 -19.06 8.30 5.57
N PRO A 299 -19.03 7.39 6.57
CA PRO A 299 -18.67 5.98 6.37
C PRO A 299 -19.61 5.20 5.44
N THR A 300 -20.80 5.73 5.16
CA THR A 300 -21.81 5.13 4.27
C THR A 300 -21.73 5.64 2.84
N ALA A 301 -21.17 6.83 2.60
CA ALA A 301 -21.10 7.45 1.27
C ALA A 301 -20.38 6.58 0.20
N PRO A 302 -19.24 5.90 0.50
CA PRO A 302 -18.60 5.00 -0.47
C PRO A 302 -19.47 3.81 -0.87
N ALA A 303 -20.37 3.34 0.02
CA ALA A 303 -21.32 2.29 -0.31
C ALA A 303 -22.48 2.80 -1.18
N GLY A 304 -22.88 4.07 -1.01
CA GLY A 304 -23.83 4.75 -1.90
C GLY A 304 -23.29 4.90 -3.32
N LEU A 305 -22.04 5.38 -3.46
CA LEU A 305 -21.34 5.46 -4.75
C LEU A 305 -21.20 4.09 -5.44
N ALA A 306 -20.76 3.07 -4.70
CA ALA A 306 -20.63 1.71 -5.22
C ALA A 306 -21.98 1.10 -5.64
N ALA A 307 -23.08 1.42 -4.94
CA ALA A 307 -24.42 1.00 -5.34
C ALA A 307 -24.88 1.71 -6.62
N PHE A 308 -24.72 3.04 -6.69
CA PHE A 308 -25.08 3.86 -7.85
C PHE A 308 -24.41 3.38 -9.15
N LEU A 309 -23.10 3.12 -9.12
CA LEU A 309 -22.36 2.67 -10.30
C LEU A 309 -22.54 1.17 -10.64
N VAL A 310 -23.17 0.35 -9.78
CA VAL A 310 -23.32 -1.08 -10.07
C VAL A 310 -24.24 -1.35 -11.28
N GLU A 311 -25.29 -0.52 -11.48
CA GLU A 311 -26.25 -0.68 -12.59
C GLU A 311 -25.57 -0.57 -13.97
N PRO A 312 -24.88 0.54 -14.31
CA PRO A 312 -24.25 0.66 -15.61
C PRO A 312 -23.10 -0.34 -15.80
N MET A 313 -22.33 -0.67 -14.76
CA MET A 313 -21.25 -1.67 -14.88
C MET A 313 -21.79 -3.08 -15.16
N LEU A 314 -22.90 -3.48 -14.51
CA LEU A 314 -23.57 -4.74 -14.79
C LEU A 314 -24.19 -4.76 -16.19
N HIS A 315 -24.83 -3.66 -16.62
CA HIS A 315 -25.38 -3.57 -17.98
C HIS A 315 -24.27 -3.68 -19.03
N ILE A 316 -23.13 -3.01 -18.85
CA ILE A 316 -22.01 -3.06 -19.79
C ILE A 316 -21.48 -4.49 -19.94
N GLY A 317 -21.26 -5.20 -18.83
CA GLY A 317 -20.78 -6.60 -18.86
C GLY A 317 -21.78 -7.60 -19.47
N GLN A 318 -23.07 -7.25 -19.54
CA GLN A 318 -24.12 -8.07 -20.17
C GLN A 318 -24.33 -7.73 -21.64
N ALA A 319 -24.38 -6.44 -21.99
CA ALA A 319 -24.63 -5.96 -23.35
C ALA A 319 -23.39 -6.05 -24.25
N TRP A 320 -22.19 -5.90 -23.67
CA TRP A 320 -20.91 -6.02 -24.39
C TRP A 320 -19.95 -6.96 -23.64
N PRO A 321 -20.14 -8.30 -23.69
CA PRO A 321 -19.32 -9.27 -22.93
C PRO A 321 -17.82 -9.29 -23.27
N MET A 322 -17.40 -8.60 -24.34
CA MET A 322 -15.99 -8.36 -24.70
C MET A 322 -15.36 -7.20 -23.90
N VAL A 323 -16.18 -6.25 -23.44
CA VAL A 323 -15.75 -5.15 -22.58
C VAL A 323 -15.60 -5.68 -21.15
N ARG A 324 -14.53 -5.28 -20.48
CA ARG A 324 -14.33 -5.44 -19.04
C ARG A 324 -14.33 -4.08 -18.38
N ALA A 325 -15.22 -3.91 -17.42
CA ALA A 325 -15.23 -2.78 -16.52
C ALA A 325 -14.37 -3.09 -15.29
N SER A 326 -13.64 -2.10 -14.79
CA SER A 326 -13.09 -2.10 -13.44
C SER A 326 -13.35 -0.73 -12.82
N GLN A 327 -13.54 -0.70 -11.50
CA GLN A 327 -13.96 0.50 -10.78
C GLN A 327 -13.26 0.54 -9.43
N TYR A 328 -12.66 1.69 -9.10
CA TYR A 328 -12.16 1.98 -7.76
C TYR A 328 -12.69 3.33 -7.30
N ALA A 329 -13.67 3.31 -6.38
CA ALA A 329 -14.49 4.48 -6.04
C ALA A 329 -15.12 5.14 -7.29
N ASP A 330 -14.63 6.29 -7.69
CA ASP A 330 -15.07 7.08 -8.85
C ASP A 330 -14.12 7.03 -10.06
N ASP A 331 -12.94 6.40 -9.93
CA ASP A 331 -12.12 5.99 -11.06
C ASP A 331 -12.80 4.79 -11.76
N ILE A 332 -13.23 4.97 -13.01
CA ILE A 332 -13.83 3.91 -13.84
C ILE A 332 -12.89 3.63 -15.03
N LEU A 333 -12.59 2.35 -15.29
CA LEU A 333 -11.95 1.90 -16.52
C LEU A 333 -12.88 0.96 -17.30
N LEU A 334 -12.97 1.16 -18.62
CA LEU A 334 -13.52 0.20 -19.56
C LEU A 334 -12.41 -0.27 -20.51
N VAL A 335 -12.29 -1.58 -20.72
CA VAL A 335 -11.18 -2.22 -21.45
C VAL A 335 -11.71 -3.26 -22.44
N SER A 336 -11.21 -3.30 -23.69
CA SER A 336 -11.69 -4.22 -24.73
C SER A 336 -10.61 -4.57 -25.78
N GLU A 337 -10.62 -5.80 -26.29
CA GLU A 337 -9.89 -6.18 -27.54
C GLU A 337 -10.69 -5.76 -28.81
N ASP A 338 -11.92 -5.22 -28.66
CA ASP A 338 -12.76 -4.66 -29.73
C ASP A 338 -13.15 -3.20 -29.43
N ALA A 339 -12.73 -2.27 -30.30
CA ALA A 339 -13.07 -0.85 -30.23
C ALA A 339 -14.57 -0.56 -30.42
N SER A 340 -15.29 -1.35 -31.22
CA SER A 340 -16.71 -1.11 -31.55
C SER A 340 -17.60 -1.34 -30.33
N SER A 341 -17.45 -2.49 -29.66
CA SER A 341 -18.10 -2.77 -28.38
C SER A 341 -17.73 -1.74 -27.31
N LEU A 342 -16.48 -1.27 -27.28
CA LEU A 342 -16.03 -0.25 -26.32
C LEU A 342 -16.67 1.13 -26.59
N ALA A 343 -16.81 1.52 -27.86
CA ALA A 343 -17.46 2.77 -28.24
C ALA A 343 -18.97 2.76 -27.91
N ALA A 344 -19.63 1.61 -28.11
CA ALA A 344 -21.01 1.40 -27.69
C ALA A 344 -21.16 1.46 -26.15
N ALA A 345 -20.27 0.81 -25.40
CA ALA A 345 -20.26 0.85 -23.93
C ALA A 345 -19.98 2.26 -23.38
N ASN A 346 -19.04 3.00 -23.98
CA ASN A 346 -18.77 4.41 -23.67
C ASN A 346 -20.02 5.28 -23.86
N LYS A 347 -20.66 5.18 -25.03
CA LYS A 347 -21.88 5.94 -25.36
C LYS A 347 -23.03 5.63 -24.41
N TYR A 348 -23.17 4.37 -23.99
CA TYR A 348 -24.14 3.98 -22.96
C TYR A 348 -23.79 4.59 -21.60
N LEU A 349 -22.54 4.48 -21.13
CA LEU A 349 -22.11 5.00 -19.84
C LEU A 349 -22.26 6.51 -19.73
N GLU A 350 -21.84 7.24 -20.76
CA GLU A 350 -21.99 8.69 -20.86
C GLU A 350 -23.47 9.12 -20.93
N GLY A 351 -24.30 8.36 -21.67
CA GLY A 351 -25.76 8.53 -21.68
C GLY A 351 -26.41 8.30 -20.31
N TRP A 352 -25.97 7.29 -19.58
CA TRP A 352 -26.47 6.93 -18.24
C TRP A 352 -26.07 7.99 -17.19
N MET A 353 -24.82 8.42 -17.18
CA MET A 353 -24.35 9.50 -16.29
C MET A 353 -25.12 10.80 -16.57
N ARG A 354 -25.25 11.19 -17.85
CA ARG A 354 -26.01 12.37 -18.29
C ARG A 354 -27.48 12.31 -17.86
N LYS A 355 -28.14 11.16 -18.00
CA LYS A 355 -29.53 10.91 -17.52
C LYS A 355 -29.66 11.18 -16.02
N HIS A 356 -28.68 10.76 -15.22
CA HIS A 356 -28.63 10.98 -13.77
C HIS A 356 -27.98 12.32 -13.38
N ARG A 357 -27.75 13.24 -14.33
CA ARG A 357 -27.14 14.57 -14.14
C ARG A 357 -25.72 14.56 -13.55
N VAL A 358 -25.06 13.40 -13.57
CA VAL A 358 -23.65 13.26 -13.21
C VAL A 358 -22.79 13.56 -14.45
N GLN A 359 -21.65 14.22 -14.25
CA GLN A 359 -20.76 14.63 -15.33
C GLN A 359 -19.37 14.01 -15.15
N PHE A 360 -18.73 13.66 -16.27
CA PHE A 360 -17.32 13.30 -16.28
C PHE A 360 -16.43 14.54 -16.28
N ASN A 361 -15.27 14.42 -15.66
CA ASN A 361 -14.21 15.41 -15.71
C ASN A 361 -13.39 15.20 -16.99
N VAL A 362 -13.88 15.75 -18.10
CA VAL A 362 -13.34 15.56 -19.46
C VAL A 362 -11.83 15.86 -19.57
N GLY A 363 -11.28 16.71 -18.70
CA GLY A 363 -9.83 17.01 -18.64
C GLY A 363 -8.95 15.89 -18.06
N LYS A 364 -9.56 14.89 -17.40
CA LYS A 364 -8.92 13.66 -16.88
C LYS A 364 -9.48 12.38 -17.52
N CYS A 365 -10.34 12.48 -18.52
CA CYS A 365 -10.76 11.32 -19.29
C CYS A 365 -9.66 10.97 -20.30
N HIS A 366 -9.21 9.72 -20.30
CA HIS A 366 -8.11 9.26 -21.15
C HIS A 366 -8.54 8.10 -22.03
N TYR A 367 -8.17 8.16 -23.31
CA TYR A 367 -8.16 7.01 -24.21
C TYR A 367 -6.72 6.55 -24.39
N PHE A 368 -6.48 5.25 -24.31
CA PHE A 368 -5.17 4.62 -24.51
C PHE A 368 -5.35 3.34 -25.33
N CYS A 369 -4.38 3.04 -26.19
CA CYS A 369 -4.35 1.82 -26.99
C CYS A 369 -2.96 1.19 -26.94
N THR A 370 -2.88 -0.13 -26.78
CA THR A 370 -1.58 -0.85 -26.84
C THR A 370 -1.02 -1.01 -28.25
N ASP A 371 -1.76 -0.57 -29.28
CA ASP A 371 -1.34 -0.53 -30.67
C ASP A 371 -1.75 0.83 -31.26
N THR A 372 -0.78 1.64 -31.66
CA THR A 372 -1.01 2.97 -32.23
C THR A 372 -1.58 2.95 -33.64
N GLN A 373 -1.46 1.84 -34.37
CA GLN A 373 -2.05 1.68 -35.71
C GLN A 373 -3.53 1.31 -35.64
N ALA A 374 -3.94 0.62 -34.57
CA ALA A 374 -5.35 0.29 -34.29
C ALA A 374 -6.14 1.44 -33.62
N ALA A 375 -5.49 2.55 -33.27
CA ALA A 375 -6.12 3.61 -32.50
C ALA A 375 -7.19 4.39 -33.30
N THR A 376 -8.44 4.42 -32.82
CA THR A 376 -9.53 5.23 -33.41
C THR A 376 -9.71 6.59 -32.73
N SER A 377 -10.19 7.58 -33.50
CA SER A 377 -10.64 8.91 -33.05
C SER A 377 -12.11 8.97 -32.59
N ASP A 378 -12.85 7.85 -32.57
CA ASP A 378 -14.30 7.83 -32.38
C ASP A 378 -14.76 8.00 -30.91
N PHE A 379 -13.83 7.94 -29.95
CA PHE A 379 -14.15 8.03 -28.53
C PHE A 379 -14.41 9.47 -28.11
N GLN A 380 -15.66 9.77 -27.72
CA GLN A 380 -16.09 11.07 -27.20
C GLN A 380 -16.60 10.96 -25.76
N VAL A 381 -16.26 11.95 -24.93
CA VAL A 381 -16.78 12.13 -23.57
C VAL A 381 -17.05 13.61 -23.32
N GLY A 382 -18.28 13.94 -22.89
CA GLY A 382 -18.70 15.33 -22.67
C GLY A 382 -18.75 16.17 -23.96
N GLY A 383 -18.84 15.52 -25.12
CA GLY A 383 -18.76 16.16 -26.44
C GLY A 383 -17.33 16.48 -26.92
N LYS A 384 -16.28 16.19 -26.14
CA LYS A 384 -14.89 16.26 -26.59
C LYS A 384 -14.43 14.89 -27.08
N THR A 385 -13.76 14.84 -28.24
CA THR A 385 -12.99 13.66 -28.65
C THR A 385 -11.80 13.44 -27.71
N LEU A 386 -11.56 12.19 -27.33
CA LEU A 386 -10.38 11.77 -26.59
C LEU A 386 -9.30 11.32 -27.60
N GLU A 387 -8.17 12.02 -27.58
CA GLU A 387 -6.98 11.60 -28.32
C GLU A 387 -6.36 10.36 -27.67
N CYS A 388 -5.73 9.49 -28.47
CA CYS A 388 -5.02 8.33 -27.94
C CYS A 388 -3.74 8.77 -27.24
N ALA A 389 -3.73 8.74 -25.92
CA ALA A 389 -2.56 9.04 -25.12
C ALA A 389 -1.48 7.96 -25.29
N SER A 390 -0.21 8.37 -25.31
CA SER A 390 0.95 7.49 -25.18
C SER A 390 1.20 7.01 -23.75
N LEU A 391 0.54 7.65 -22.78
CA LEU A 391 0.70 7.49 -21.33
C LEU A 391 -0.67 7.20 -20.70
N LEU A 392 -0.78 6.09 -19.96
CA LEU A 392 -1.96 5.76 -19.17
C LEU A 392 -1.69 6.09 -17.70
N GLU A 393 -2.37 7.12 -17.20
CA GLU A 393 -2.45 7.44 -15.76
C GLU A 393 -3.66 6.74 -15.15
N ASN A 394 -3.44 5.99 -14.06
CA ASN A 394 -4.49 5.23 -13.39
C ASN A 394 -4.15 4.98 -11.91
N LEU A 395 -5.13 5.21 -11.01
CA LEU A 395 -5.01 4.98 -9.56
C LEU A 395 -3.75 5.57 -8.90
N GLY A 396 -3.27 6.70 -9.40
CA GLY A 396 -2.10 7.42 -8.89
C GLY A 396 -0.74 6.99 -9.44
N ASP A 397 -0.71 6.09 -10.44
CA ASP A 397 0.51 5.61 -11.12
C ASP A 397 0.41 5.82 -12.64
N ARG A 398 1.53 5.68 -13.36
CA ARG A 398 1.68 6.01 -14.78
C ARG A 398 2.54 5.01 -15.54
N PHE A 399 2.06 4.56 -16.69
CA PHE A 399 2.82 3.71 -17.61
C PHE A 399 2.61 4.09 -19.07
N GLN A 400 3.63 3.86 -19.88
CA GLN A 400 3.68 4.16 -21.32
C GLN A 400 4.12 2.92 -22.09
N LEU A 401 4.02 2.96 -23.42
CA LEU A 401 4.59 1.93 -24.29
C LEU A 401 6.08 2.24 -24.55
N ASP A 402 6.94 1.23 -24.46
CA ASP A 402 8.34 1.32 -24.86
C ASP A 402 8.55 1.15 -26.38
N SER A 403 9.81 1.07 -26.83
CA SER A 403 10.16 0.88 -28.24
C SER A 403 9.80 -0.50 -28.83
N GLU A 404 9.50 -1.49 -27.98
CA GLU A 404 8.96 -2.80 -28.38
C GLU A 404 7.41 -2.81 -28.31
N GLY A 405 6.81 -1.69 -27.93
CA GLY A 405 5.37 -1.54 -27.71
C GLY A 405 4.90 -2.08 -26.35
N LEU A 406 5.79 -2.48 -25.45
CA LEU A 406 5.42 -3.07 -24.16
C LEU A 406 5.11 -1.97 -23.12
N PRO A 407 4.04 -2.13 -22.33
CA PRO A 407 3.78 -1.30 -21.15
C PRO A 407 4.94 -1.37 -20.15
N VAL A 408 5.53 -0.21 -19.85
CA VAL A 408 6.58 0.01 -18.84
C VAL A 408 6.24 1.21 -17.96
N ALA A 409 6.75 1.25 -16.74
CA ALA A 409 6.58 2.41 -15.85
C ALA A 409 7.09 3.71 -16.52
N ASP A 410 6.41 4.83 -16.27
CA ASP A 410 6.94 6.14 -16.64
C ASP A 410 8.17 6.48 -15.78
N GLU A 411 9.34 6.63 -16.41
CA GLU A 411 10.60 6.95 -15.75
C GLU A 411 10.52 8.30 -15.00
N GLN A 412 9.73 9.26 -15.49
CA GLN A 412 9.54 10.56 -14.81
C GLN A 412 8.73 10.38 -13.53
N HIS A 413 7.62 9.64 -13.58
CA HIS A 413 6.84 9.28 -12.39
C HIS A 413 7.66 8.45 -11.39
N GLN A 414 8.35 7.40 -11.84
CA GLN A 414 9.21 6.54 -11.02
C GLN A 414 10.31 7.36 -10.31
N THR A 415 10.95 8.28 -11.04
CA THR A 415 11.94 9.21 -10.48
C THR A 415 11.29 10.15 -9.45
N GLY A 416 10.18 10.80 -9.78
CA GLY A 416 9.47 11.70 -8.87
C GLY A 416 8.89 11.01 -7.62
N VAL A 417 8.51 9.73 -7.68
CA VAL A 417 8.17 8.92 -6.50
C VAL A 417 9.42 8.64 -5.66
N TYR A 418 10.52 8.20 -6.28
CA TYR A 418 11.78 7.94 -5.59
C TYR A 418 12.38 9.19 -4.93
N GLU A 419 12.28 10.36 -5.57
CA GLU A 419 12.71 11.65 -5.02
C GLU A 419 11.85 12.07 -3.83
N ARG A 420 10.52 12.02 -3.93
CA ARG A 420 9.61 12.31 -2.80
C ARG A 420 9.86 11.37 -1.62
N PHE A 421 10.04 10.07 -1.87
CA PHE A 421 10.44 9.11 -0.85
C PHE A 421 11.80 9.47 -0.22
N THR A 422 12.79 9.83 -1.04
CA THR A 422 14.12 10.23 -0.58
C THR A 422 14.07 11.50 0.26
N GLU A 423 13.22 12.46 -0.09
CA GLU A 423 13.01 13.69 0.67
C GLU A 423 12.36 13.40 2.03
N VAL A 424 11.30 12.59 2.06
CA VAL A 424 10.65 12.16 3.32
C VAL A 424 11.63 11.40 4.20
N ALA A 425 12.41 10.46 3.63
CA ALA A 425 13.49 9.78 4.35
C ALA A 425 14.52 10.76 4.93
N GLN A 426 14.95 11.78 4.16
CA GLN A 426 15.84 12.83 4.65
C GLN A 426 15.24 13.69 5.75
N ARG A 427 13.93 13.98 5.70
CA ARG A 427 13.21 14.70 6.78
C ARG A 427 13.20 13.85 8.06
N LEU A 428 12.87 12.56 7.97
CA LEU A 428 12.94 11.61 9.08
C LEU A 428 14.35 11.46 9.67
N GLY A 429 15.38 11.42 8.81
CA GLY A 429 16.78 11.35 9.22
C GLY A 429 17.29 12.58 9.99
N ARG A 430 16.57 13.71 9.94
CA ARG A 430 16.84 14.92 10.74
C ARG A 430 16.12 14.93 12.09
N LEU A 431 15.21 13.99 12.36
CA LEU A 431 14.48 13.92 13.62
C LEU A 431 15.38 13.40 14.74
N SER A 432 15.44 14.12 15.86
CA SER A 432 16.20 13.77 17.07
C SER A 432 15.46 12.72 17.92
N VAL A 433 15.12 11.59 17.30
CA VAL A 433 14.43 10.43 17.91
C VAL A 433 15.36 9.21 17.98
N GLY A 434 14.90 8.14 18.63
CA GLY A 434 15.62 6.86 18.69
C GLY A 434 15.78 6.19 17.31
N TRP A 435 16.71 5.24 17.21
CA TRP A 435 16.85 4.41 16.00
C TRP A 435 15.60 3.56 15.75
N ASP A 436 14.96 3.07 16.80
CA ASP A 436 13.75 2.23 16.72
C ASP A 436 12.58 2.98 16.08
N VAL A 437 12.35 4.23 16.53
CA VAL A 437 11.34 5.13 15.95
C VAL A 437 11.62 5.35 14.46
N ARG A 438 12.83 5.77 14.07
CA ARG A 438 13.19 5.91 12.65
C ARG A 438 13.03 4.60 11.87
N SER A 439 13.34 3.44 12.46
CA SER A 439 13.17 2.14 11.81
C SER A 439 11.71 1.72 11.67
N ALA A 440 10.81 2.21 12.52
CA ALA A 440 9.37 2.08 12.35
C ALA A 440 8.85 3.04 11.28
N ASP A 441 9.36 4.28 11.24
CA ASP A 441 9.02 5.25 10.20
C ASP A 441 9.42 4.76 8.79
N VAL A 442 10.57 4.08 8.64
CA VAL A 442 10.97 3.43 7.37
C VAL A 442 9.89 2.48 6.87
N LYS A 443 9.34 1.65 7.75
CA LYS A 443 8.26 0.70 7.45
C LYS A 443 6.98 1.44 7.04
N ALA A 444 6.72 2.63 7.58
CA ALA A 444 5.57 3.46 7.22
C ALA A 444 5.73 4.15 5.84
N ILE A 445 6.95 4.51 5.43
CA ILE A 445 7.20 5.18 4.13
C ILE A 445 7.54 4.23 2.97
N MET A 446 7.98 3.00 3.23
CA MET A 446 8.27 2.01 2.17
C MET A 446 7.08 1.75 1.21
N PRO A 447 5.80 1.75 1.66
CA PRO A 447 4.63 1.71 0.77
C PRO A 447 4.60 2.80 -0.32
N MET A 448 5.25 3.95 -0.14
CA MET A 448 5.37 4.97 -1.20
C MET A 448 6.14 4.44 -2.42
N LEU A 449 7.06 3.50 -2.22
CA LEU A 449 7.79 2.82 -3.30
C LEU A 449 7.07 1.54 -3.75
N THR A 450 6.56 0.75 -2.80
CA THR A 450 6.04 -0.59 -3.12
C THR A 450 4.59 -0.61 -3.59
N TYR A 451 3.86 0.51 -3.54
CA TYR A 451 2.51 0.63 -4.13
C TYR A 451 2.49 0.13 -5.58
N SER A 452 3.45 0.60 -6.38
CA SER A 452 3.60 0.33 -7.81
C SER A 452 4.40 -0.94 -8.17
N ALA A 453 4.70 -1.81 -7.20
CA ALA A 453 5.81 -2.76 -7.30
C ALA A 453 5.79 -3.71 -8.52
N LEU A 454 4.63 -4.03 -9.13
CA LEU A 454 4.56 -4.87 -10.33
C LEU A 454 4.96 -4.16 -11.63
N LEU A 455 4.90 -2.82 -11.67
CA LEU A 455 5.37 -2.02 -12.80
C LEU A 455 6.89 -1.77 -12.73
N TRP A 456 7.48 -1.91 -11.55
CA TRP A 456 8.86 -1.53 -11.25
C TRP A 456 9.80 -2.74 -11.35
N ASN A 457 10.84 -2.66 -12.17
CA ASN A 457 11.90 -3.66 -12.19
C ASN A 457 12.78 -3.54 -10.93
N PRO A 458 12.89 -4.58 -10.08
CA PRO A 458 13.73 -4.53 -8.88
C PRO A 458 15.22 -4.31 -9.19
N ALA A 459 15.69 -4.66 -10.40
CA ALA A 459 17.09 -4.49 -10.80
C ALA A 459 17.50 -3.02 -11.00
N ASP A 460 16.59 -2.12 -11.40
CA ASP A 460 16.91 -0.69 -11.62
C ASP A 460 17.31 -0.01 -10.29
N PHE A 461 16.67 -0.44 -9.20
CA PHE A 461 16.96 -0.01 -7.84
C PHE A 461 18.16 -0.75 -7.21
N SER A 462 18.91 -1.55 -7.97
CA SER A 462 20.06 -2.32 -7.47
C SER A 462 21.26 -1.45 -7.06
N ASP A 463 21.32 -0.18 -7.48
CA ASP A 463 22.40 0.75 -7.14
C ASP A 463 22.63 0.83 -5.62
N ALA A 464 23.73 0.21 -5.20
CA ALA A 464 24.16 0.17 -3.82
C ALA A 464 24.56 1.55 -3.27
N ARG A 465 24.69 2.60 -4.08
CA ARG A 465 24.91 3.99 -3.64
C ARG A 465 23.60 4.66 -3.24
N LYS A 466 22.57 4.62 -4.11
CA LYS A 466 21.19 5.00 -3.79
C LYS A 466 20.67 4.28 -2.53
N GLN A 467 20.78 2.96 -2.48
CA GLN A 467 20.40 2.17 -1.29
C GLN A 467 21.17 2.58 -0.02
N ARG A 468 22.50 2.78 -0.10
CA ARG A 468 23.29 3.19 1.08
C ARG A 468 22.96 4.59 1.56
N LEU A 469 22.62 5.52 0.69
CA LEU A 469 22.15 6.85 1.09
C LEU A 469 20.91 6.73 1.98
N MET A 470 19.91 5.94 1.56
CA MET A 470 18.71 5.68 2.35
C MET A 470 19.04 5.07 3.71
N VAL A 471 19.80 3.97 3.75
CA VAL A 471 20.09 3.29 5.03
C VAL A 471 20.84 4.21 5.98
N ASN A 472 21.79 5.01 5.50
CA ASN A 472 22.56 5.93 6.35
C ASN A 472 21.69 7.07 6.88
N VAL A 473 20.82 7.64 6.04
CA VAL A 473 19.83 8.66 6.43
C VAL A 473 18.90 8.12 7.53
N LEU A 474 18.38 6.91 7.34
CA LEU A 474 17.38 6.30 8.22
C LEU A 474 18.00 5.70 9.49
N SER A 475 19.26 5.27 9.44
CA SER A 475 20.03 4.74 10.59
C SER A 475 20.64 5.82 11.50
N GLY A 476 20.33 7.11 11.28
CA GLY A 476 20.75 8.21 12.16
C GLY A 476 21.91 9.09 11.66
N GLY A 477 22.12 9.19 10.34
CA GLY A 477 22.89 10.29 9.75
C GLY A 477 24.41 10.08 9.62
N LYS A 478 25.13 11.18 9.38
CA LYS A 478 26.51 11.19 8.84
C LYS A 478 27.58 10.55 9.74
N GLU A 479 27.40 10.59 11.07
CA GLU A 479 28.32 9.96 12.03
C GLU A 479 28.31 8.43 11.91
N ASN A 480 27.21 7.87 11.41
CA ASN A 480 27.08 6.45 11.10
C ASN A 480 27.59 6.14 9.67
N THR A 481 28.89 6.34 9.42
CA THR A 481 29.62 5.73 8.28
C THR A 481 29.81 4.22 8.46
N ARG A 482 28.75 3.52 8.89
CA ARG A 482 28.81 2.15 9.42
C ARG A 482 29.23 1.17 8.35
N ARG A 483 30.27 0.41 8.68
CA ARG A 483 30.92 -0.57 7.81
C ARG A 483 29.93 -1.60 7.27
N CYS A 484 28.97 -2.05 8.10
CA CYS A 484 27.98 -3.05 7.73
C CYS A 484 26.52 -2.55 7.78
N VAL A 485 26.14 -1.83 6.73
CA VAL A 485 24.74 -1.67 6.33
C VAL A 485 24.05 -3.03 6.28
N GLU A 486 24.72 -4.06 5.75
CA GLU A 486 24.13 -5.38 5.51
C GLU A 486 23.68 -6.08 6.79
N VAL A 487 24.33 -5.88 7.95
CA VAL A 487 23.82 -6.39 9.24
C VAL A 487 22.53 -5.68 9.65
N SER A 488 22.44 -4.36 9.43
CA SER A 488 21.21 -3.59 9.69
C SER A 488 20.04 -4.13 8.85
N LEU A 489 20.27 -4.44 7.58
CA LEU A 489 19.22 -4.88 6.66
C LEU A 489 18.85 -6.36 6.84
N ALA A 490 19.85 -7.21 7.10
CA ALA A 490 19.68 -8.66 7.19
C ALA A 490 19.27 -9.11 8.60
N VAL A 491 19.98 -8.65 9.63
CA VAL A 491 19.90 -9.22 10.98
C VAL A 491 19.00 -8.39 11.90
N LEU A 492 19.16 -7.07 11.91
CA LEU A 492 18.51 -6.17 12.87
C LEU A 492 17.16 -5.62 12.39
N SER A 493 16.82 -5.80 11.11
CA SER A 493 15.57 -5.32 10.51
C SER A 493 15.04 -6.34 9.49
N PRO A 494 13.75 -6.28 9.11
CA PRO A 494 13.24 -7.11 8.01
C PRO A 494 13.78 -6.62 6.66
N VAL A 495 14.51 -7.48 5.95
CA VAL A 495 15.19 -7.17 4.66
C VAL A 495 14.26 -6.45 3.66
N HIS A 496 13.03 -6.95 3.52
CA HIS A 496 11.98 -6.42 2.63
C HIS A 496 11.45 -5.04 3.02
N ARG A 497 12.01 -4.40 4.04
CA ARG A 497 11.69 -3.02 4.48
C ARG A 497 12.89 -2.10 4.40
N THR A 498 14.05 -2.58 3.95
CA THR A 498 15.33 -1.86 4.09
C THR A 498 16.26 -1.95 2.86
N ARG A 499 16.04 -2.89 1.94
CA ARG A 499 16.62 -2.92 0.58
C ARG A 499 15.49 -2.78 -0.45
N ILE A 500 15.49 -1.73 -1.30
CA ILE A 500 14.40 -1.52 -2.29
C ILE A 500 14.14 -2.75 -3.18
N PRO A 501 15.13 -3.36 -3.86
CA PRO A 501 14.88 -4.56 -4.69
C PRO A 501 14.17 -5.70 -3.94
N ALA A 502 14.51 -5.92 -2.66
CA ALA A 502 13.89 -6.94 -1.84
C ALA A 502 12.49 -6.53 -1.32
N ALA A 503 12.25 -5.24 -1.11
CA ALA A 503 10.93 -4.69 -0.79
C ALA A 503 9.97 -4.82 -1.98
N LEU A 504 10.44 -4.45 -3.18
CA LEU A 504 9.69 -4.59 -4.43
C LEU A 504 9.38 -6.06 -4.71
N LEU A 505 10.37 -6.96 -4.71
CA LEU A 505 10.12 -8.38 -4.96
C LEU A 505 9.17 -9.04 -3.94
N HIS A 506 9.27 -8.65 -2.66
CA HIS A 506 8.34 -9.10 -1.63
C HIS A 506 6.91 -8.61 -1.90
N GLU A 507 6.73 -7.35 -2.30
CA GLU A 507 5.40 -6.80 -2.59
C GLU A 507 4.87 -7.33 -3.93
N GLN A 508 5.69 -7.50 -4.97
CA GLN A 508 5.34 -8.19 -6.22
C GLN A 508 4.77 -9.58 -5.93
N MET A 509 5.44 -10.37 -5.09
CA MET A 509 4.97 -11.69 -4.66
C MET A 509 3.62 -11.62 -3.94
N LEU A 510 3.44 -10.64 -3.07
CA LEU A 510 2.21 -10.43 -2.30
C LEU A 510 1.05 -9.91 -3.17
N VAL A 511 1.29 -9.04 -4.16
CA VAL A 511 0.26 -8.56 -5.09
C VAL A 511 -0.10 -9.65 -6.11
N LEU A 512 0.87 -10.40 -6.63
CA LEU A 512 0.62 -11.61 -7.42
C LEU A 512 -0.25 -12.61 -6.64
N GLY A 513 0.03 -12.78 -5.35
CA GLY A 513 -0.79 -13.56 -4.43
C GLY A 513 -2.21 -13.00 -4.25
N ARG A 514 -2.40 -11.68 -4.16
CA ARG A 514 -3.73 -11.06 -4.18
C ARG A 514 -4.43 -11.32 -5.52
N LEU A 515 -3.81 -11.04 -6.67
CA LEU A 515 -4.40 -11.22 -8.00
C LEU A 515 -4.95 -12.64 -8.20
N ILE A 516 -4.16 -13.67 -7.86
CA ILE A 516 -4.56 -15.08 -7.98
C ILE A 516 -5.75 -15.44 -7.06
N ASN A 517 -6.01 -14.67 -5.99
CA ASN A 517 -6.96 -15.01 -4.93
C ASN A 517 -8.03 -13.95 -4.66
N VAL A 518 -8.17 -12.91 -5.48
CA VAL A 518 -9.25 -11.92 -5.36
C VAL A 518 -10.49 -12.40 -6.13
N ASN A 519 -10.39 -12.48 -7.46
CA ASN A 519 -11.48 -12.75 -8.42
C ASN A 519 -10.97 -13.65 -9.57
N ALA A 520 -11.89 -14.29 -10.31
CA ALA A 520 -11.56 -15.19 -11.41
C ALA A 520 -10.82 -14.52 -12.60
N ASP A 521 -11.20 -13.31 -13.00
CA ASP A 521 -10.58 -12.58 -14.12
C ASP A 521 -9.14 -12.15 -13.80
N PHE A 522 -8.87 -11.73 -12.56
CA PHE A 522 -7.50 -11.37 -12.12
C PHE A 522 -6.58 -12.59 -12.15
N ARG A 523 -7.10 -13.75 -11.73
CA ARG A 523 -6.45 -15.05 -11.85
C ARG A 523 -6.24 -15.45 -13.32
N GLN A 524 -7.19 -15.15 -14.21
CA GLN A 524 -7.09 -15.45 -15.64
C GLN A 524 -6.01 -14.61 -16.34
N GLU A 525 -5.88 -13.32 -16.04
CA GLU A 525 -4.80 -12.50 -16.64
C GLU A 525 -3.40 -12.92 -16.16
N VAL A 526 -3.24 -13.32 -14.90
CA VAL A 526 -1.98 -13.93 -14.41
C VAL A 526 -1.69 -15.25 -15.15
N GLN A 527 -2.71 -16.07 -15.42
CA GLN A 527 -2.57 -17.28 -16.23
C GLN A 527 -2.21 -16.98 -17.70
N LYS A 528 -2.85 -15.99 -18.32
CA LYS A 528 -2.56 -15.54 -19.70
C LYS A 528 -1.11 -15.07 -19.79
N HIS A 529 -0.67 -14.21 -18.85
CA HIS A 529 0.69 -13.67 -18.79
C HIS A 529 1.73 -14.77 -18.66
N PHE A 530 1.58 -15.66 -17.67
CA PHE A 530 2.53 -16.75 -17.45
C PHE A 530 2.63 -17.64 -18.70
N ARG A 531 1.50 -18.03 -19.30
CA ARG A 531 1.50 -18.91 -20.49
C ARG A 531 2.16 -18.27 -21.71
N LEU A 532 1.88 -16.98 -21.97
CA LEU A 532 2.49 -16.24 -23.08
C LEU A 532 4.02 -16.20 -22.93
N CYS A 533 4.50 -15.73 -21.78
CA CYS A 533 5.94 -15.55 -21.54
C CYS A 533 6.69 -16.88 -21.31
N SER A 534 6.07 -17.92 -20.74
CA SER A 534 6.73 -19.21 -20.49
C SER A 534 6.83 -20.10 -21.74
N ALA A 535 6.07 -19.79 -22.80
CA ALA A 535 6.14 -20.48 -24.08
C ALA A 535 7.16 -19.88 -25.07
N MET A 536 7.70 -18.70 -24.75
CA MET A 536 8.76 -18.04 -25.53
C MET A 536 10.14 -18.60 -25.16
N GLU A 537 11.02 -18.78 -26.14
CA GLU A 537 12.42 -19.17 -25.93
C GLU A 537 13.16 -18.13 -25.07
N VAL A 538 12.93 -16.86 -25.38
CA VAL A 538 13.35 -15.70 -24.57
C VAL A 538 12.12 -14.80 -24.39
N ALA A 539 11.65 -14.64 -23.15
CA ALA A 539 10.61 -13.66 -22.84
C ALA A 539 11.19 -12.23 -22.89
N PRO A 540 10.45 -11.23 -23.42
CA PRO A 540 10.93 -9.85 -23.50
C PRO A 540 11.36 -9.29 -22.14
N SER A 541 12.46 -8.54 -22.12
CA SER A 541 13.09 -8.04 -20.89
C SER A 541 12.19 -7.07 -20.10
N GLY A 542 11.40 -6.25 -20.80
CA GLY A 542 10.38 -5.36 -20.21
C GLY A 542 9.13 -6.08 -19.67
N SER A 543 8.98 -7.38 -19.90
CA SER A 543 7.84 -8.13 -19.35
C SER A 543 7.95 -8.28 -17.82
N PHE A 544 6.80 -8.25 -17.14
CA PHE A 544 6.75 -8.58 -15.71
C PHE A 544 7.32 -9.98 -15.45
N TYR A 545 7.02 -10.97 -16.29
CA TYR A 545 7.55 -12.33 -16.16
C TYR A 545 9.09 -12.37 -16.16
N ALA A 546 9.77 -11.69 -17.08
CA ALA A 546 11.23 -11.70 -17.15
C ALA A 546 11.87 -11.02 -15.94
N SER A 547 11.42 -9.81 -15.61
CA SER A 547 11.95 -9.01 -14.49
C SER A 547 11.70 -9.66 -13.12
N PHE A 548 10.50 -10.22 -12.89
CA PHE A 548 10.16 -10.97 -11.67
C PHE A 548 10.95 -12.28 -11.55
N ARG A 549 11.09 -13.04 -12.64
CA ARG A 549 11.88 -14.29 -12.65
C ARG A 549 13.35 -14.02 -12.36
N ALA A 550 13.95 -13.02 -13.01
CA ALA A 550 15.33 -12.62 -12.74
C ALA A 550 15.53 -12.19 -11.27
N SER A 551 14.56 -11.45 -10.72
CA SER A 551 14.57 -11.01 -9.32
C SER A 551 14.44 -12.16 -8.33
N LEU A 552 13.58 -13.16 -8.60
CA LEU A 552 13.52 -14.40 -7.82
C LEU A 552 14.84 -15.17 -7.86
N GLN A 553 15.44 -15.28 -9.04
CA GLN A 553 16.68 -16.03 -9.26
C GLN A 553 17.90 -15.38 -8.59
N GLU A 554 17.90 -14.06 -8.30
CA GLU A 554 18.91 -13.42 -7.43
C GLU A 554 19.03 -14.14 -6.07
N TYR A 555 17.89 -14.56 -5.51
CA TYR A 555 17.81 -15.22 -4.20
C TYR A 555 17.83 -16.76 -4.30
N GLY A 556 17.76 -17.32 -5.52
CA GLY A 556 17.69 -18.75 -5.77
C GLY A 556 16.27 -19.31 -5.80
N TRP A 557 15.26 -18.49 -6.10
CA TRP A 557 13.87 -18.91 -6.29
C TRP A 557 13.53 -19.03 -7.78
N ASP A 558 12.61 -19.94 -8.12
CA ASP A 558 12.06 -20.10 -9.48
C ASP A 558 10.55 -19.93 -9.51
N TRP A 559 10.02 -19.35 -10.60
CA TRP A 559 8.59 -19.39 -10.92
C TRP A 559 8.31 -20.57 -11.87
N LEU A 560 7.77 -21.67 -11.34
CA LEU A 560 7.61 -22.94 -12.08
C LEU A 560 6.30 -23.03 -12.85
N LYS A 561 5.23 -22.50 -12.28
CA LYS A 561 3.87 -22.48 -12.84
C LYS A 561 3.22 -21.16 -12.43
N TRP A 562 2.21 -20.69 -13.16
CA TRP A 562 1.45 -19.48 -12.80
C TRP A 562 1.00 -19.41 -11.33
N HIS A 563 0.81 -20.56 -10.68
CA HIS A 563 0.45 -20.71 -9.26
C HIS A 563 1.49 -21.42 -8.37
N THR A 564 2.70 -21.70 -8.85
CA THR A 564 3.74 -22.42 -8.09
C THR A 564 5.09 -21.75 -8.24
N ILE A 565 5.70 -21.40 -7.12
CA ILE A 565 7.10 -20.99 -7.03
C ILE A 565 7.88 -22.04 -6.23
N ARG A 566 9.20 -22.10 -6.44
CA ARG A 566 10.10 -23.00 -5.71
C ARG A 566 11.16 -22.18 -4.98
N SER A 567 11.40 -22.52 -3.71
CA SER A 567 12.45 -21.91 -2.90
C SER A 567 13.84 -22.46 -3.24
N ARG A 568 14.89 -21.83 -2.67
CA ARG A 568 16.28 -22.30 -2.75
C ARG A 568 16.43 -23.77 -2.37
N ASP A 569 15.74 -24.20 -1.32
CA ASP A 569 15.81 -25.56 -0.78
C ASP A 569 14.94 -26.56 -1.56
N GLY A 570 14.41 -26.16 -2.73
CA GLY A 570 13.60 -27.01 -3.59
C GLY A 570 12.13 -27.14 -3.17
N VAL A 571 11.68 -26.45 -2.12
CA VAL A 571 10.31 -26.52 -1.62
C VAL A 571 9.37 -25.78 -2.56
N GLU A 572 8.36 -26.47 -3.11
CA GLU A 572 7.29 -25.83 -3.88
C GLU A 572 6.26 -25.16 -2.96
N HIS A 573 6.01 -23.88 -3.20
CA HIS A 573 4.98 -23.09 -2.51
C HIS A 573 3.84 -22.77 -3.49
N LEU A 574 2.60 -23.05 -3.07
CA LEU A 574 1.40 -22.79 -3.86
C LEU A 574 0.87 -21.37 -3.63
N LEU A 575 0.69 -20.63 -4.74
CA LEU A 575 0.06 -19.31 -4.80
C LEU A 575 -1.47 -19.39 -4.98
N ALA A 576 -2.05 -20.56 -5.27
CA ALA A 576 -3.49 -20.72 -5.49
C ALA A 576 -4.21 -21.26 -4.25
N GLY A 577 -5.28 -20.57 -3.85
CA GLY A 577 -6.30 -21.04 -2.91
C GLY A 577 -7.71 -20.67 -3.38
N VAL A 578 -8.68 -20.72 -2.46
CA VAL A 578 -10.05 -20.25 -2.71
C VAL A 578 -10.06 -18.72 -2.86
N THR A 579 -10.70 -18.18 -3.91
CA THR A 579 -10.79 -16.74 -4.14
C THR A 579 -11.58 -16.03 -3.03
N LEU A 580 -11.29 -14.75 -2.79
CA LEU A 580 -12.01 -13.88 -1.88
C LEU A 580 -13.49 -13.77 -2.31
N GLU A 581 -13.74 -13.78 -3.61
CA GLU A 581 -15.07 -13.88 -4.22
C GLU A 581 -15.83 -15.17 -3.87
N ALA A 582 -15.23 -16.35 -4.05
CA ALA A 582 -15.86 -17.61 -3.66
C ALA A 582 -16.08 -17.69 -2.13
N ARG A 583 -15.15 -17.15 -1.34
CA ARG A 583 -15.35 -16.99 0.11
C ARG A 583 -16.50 -16.03 0.44
N ARG A 584 -16.70 -14.95 -0.32
CA ARG A 584 -17.84 -14.03 -0.17
C ARG A 584 -19.16 -14.67 -0.56
N ALA A 585 -19.19 -15.44 -1.65
CA ALA A 585 -20.38 -16.20 -2.03
C ALA A 585 -20.78 -17.18 -0.91
N GLN A 586 -19.80 -17.90 -0.35
CA GLN A 586 -20.00 -18.80 0.79
C GLN A 586 -20.50 -18.04 2.03
N VAL A 587 -19.79 -16.99 2.47
CA VAL A 587 -20.18 -16.17 3.64
C VAL A 587 -21.58 -15.55 3.46
N CYS A 588 -21.93 -15.07 2.27
CA CYS A 588 -23.27 -14.57 1.98
C CYS A 588 -24.33 -15.68 2.03
N ALA A 589 -24.02 -16.91 1.62
CA ALA A 589 -24.90 -18.06 1.78
C ALA A 589 -25.03 -18.48 3.26
N ASP A 590 -23.97 -18.32 4.05
CA ASP A 590 -23.96 -18.65 5.47
C ASP A 590 -24.73 -17.63 6.31
N LEU A 591 -24.52 -16.33 6.09
CA LEU A 591 -25.27 -15.25 6.72
C LEU A 591 -26.78 -15.32 6.38
N ARG A 592 -27.14 -15.79 5.18
CA ARG A 592 -28.55 -16.08 4.81
C ARG A 592 -29.15 -17.29 5.52
N ARG A 593 -28.31 -18.21 6.04
CA ARG A 593 -28.74 -19.37 6.84
C ARG A 593 -28.73 -19.09 8.34
N ALA A 594 -28.07 -18.03 8.80
CA ALA A 594 -28.12 -17.60 10.18
C ALA A 594 -29.53 -17.12 10.55
N THR A 595 -30.13 -17.74 11.56
CA THR A 595 -31.47 -17.39 12.05
C THR A 595 -31.44 -16.72 13.42
N GLN A 596 -30.36 -16.94 14.19
CA GLN A 596 -30.15 -16.40 15.52
C GLN A 596 -28.82 -15.63 15.62
N ALA A 597 -28.68 -14.80 16.66
CA ALA A 597 -27.43 -14.08 16.92
C ALA A 597 -26.22 -15.01 17.15
N ASP A 598 -26.43 -16.19 17.74
CA ASP A 598 -25.39 -17.19 17.96
C ASP A 598 -24.92 -17.87 16.66
N ASP A 599 -25.78 -17.98 15.63
CA ASP A 599 -25.36 -18.44 14.30
C ASP A 599 -24.37 -17.43 13.71
N LEU A 600 -24.69 -16.13 13.75
CA LEU A 600 -23.82 -15.07 13.27
C LEU A 600 -22.47 -15.06 14.01
N LYS A 601 -22.49 -15.24 15.34
CA LYS A 601 -21.26 -15.31 16.15
C LYS A 601 -20.39 -16.51 15.74
N ARG A 602 -20.97 -17.71 15.67
CA ARG A 602 -20.26 -18.93 15.25
C ARG A 602 -19.64 -18.76 13.86
N LEU A 603 -20.40 -18.24 12.89
CA LEU A 603 -19.91 -18.00 11.54
C LEU A 603 -18.73 -17.02 11.50
N VAL A 604 -18.75 -15.94 12.29
CA VAL A 604 -17.61 -15.00 12.39
C VAL A 604 -16.37 -15.67 12.99
N GLU A 605 -16.54 -16.55 13.97
CA GLU A 605 -15.42 -17.32 14.56
C GLU A 605 -14.84 -18.35 13.57
N GLU A 606 -15.70 -19.09 12.85
CA GLU A 606 -15.33 -20.00 11.76
C GLU A 606 -14.63 -19.28 10.60
N MET A 607 -15.14 -18.12 10.17
CA MET A 607 -14.53 -17.25 9.17
C MET A 607 -13.13 -16.80 9.60
N ALA A 608 -12.96 -16.38 10.86
CA ALA A 608 -11.67 -15.95 11.39
C ALA A 608 -10.67 -17.11 11.51
N GLN A 609 -11.12 -18.32 11.85
CA GLN A 609 -10.27 -19.52 11.86
C GLN A 609 -9.86 -19.94 10.44
N SER A 610 -10.80 -19.94 9.50
CA SER A 610 -10.56 -20.22 8.07
C SER A 610 -9.60 -19.20 7.43
N HIS A 611 -9.76 -17.90 7.74
CA HIS A 611 -8.82 -16.88 7.27
C HIS A 611 -7.38 -17.14 7.76
N ARG A 612 -7.22 -17.52 9.05
CA ARG A 612 -5.92 -17.84 9.64
C ARG A 612 -5.28 -19.11 9.07
N SER A 613 -6.04 -20.19 8.87
CA SER A 613 -5.50 -21.43 8.30
C SER A 613 -5.10 -21.28 6.83
N MET A 614 -5.85 -20.49 6.05
CA MET A 614 -5.54 -20.21 4.64
C MET A 614 -4.37 -19.23 4.43
N CYS A 615 -3.74 -18.72 5.49
CA CYS A 615 -2.64 -17.76 5.42
C CYS A 615 -1.26 -18.42 5.14
N HIS A 616 -1.18 -19.48 4.31
CA HIS A 616 0.09 -20.08 3.87
C HIS A 616 1.10 -19.07 3.27
N TRP A 617 0.57 -17.94 2.77
CA TRP A 617 1.29 -16.70 2.44
C TRP A 617 2.30 -16.24 3.48
N SER A 618 2.00 -16.37 4.77
CA SER A 618 2.90 -15.95 5.85
C SER A 618 4.19 -16.79 5.85
N LEU A 619 4.08 -18.10 5.60
CA LEU A 619 5.20 -19.04 5.49
C LEU A 619 5.98 -18.79 4.19
N LEU A 620 5.30 -18.66 3.05
CA LEU A 620 5.91 -18.35 1.75
C LEU A 620 6.74 -17.06 1.82
N LEU A 621 6.14 -15.98 2.31
CA LEU A 621 6.83 -14.69 2.49
C LEU A 621 7.85 -14.73 3.64
N HIS A 622 7.76 -15.66 4.60
CA HIS A 622 8.81 -15.87 5.60
C HIS A 622 10.05 -16.54 4.97
N SER A 623 9.87 -17.62 4.22
CA SER A 623 10.95 -18.31 3.50
C SER A 623 11.66 -17.35 2.53
N LEU A 624 10.91 -16.59 1.72
CA LEU A 624 11.49 -15.59 0.82
C LEU A 624 12.30 -14.52 1.58
N ARG A 625 11.78 -14.03 2.73
CA ARG A 625 12.52 -13.10 3.61
C ARG A 625 13.77 -13.72 4.25
N GLU A 626 13.82 -15.03 4.44
CA GLU A 626 14.99 -15.74 4.96
C GLU A 626 16.04 -15.96 3.85
N ASP A 627 15.67 -16.34 2.64
CA ASP A 627 16.62 -16.47 1.53
C ASP A 627 17.19 -15.11 1.09
N MET A 628 16.36 -14.05 1.11
CA MET A 628 16.82 -12.66 0.98
C MET A 628 17.86 -12.29 2.05
N ARG A 629 17.66 -12.71 3.30
CA ARG A 629 18.61 -12.50 4.41
C ARG A 629 19.90 -13.28 4.18
N GLN A 630 19.81 -14.57 3.91
CA GLN A 630 20.97 -15.44 3.65
C GLN A 630 21.83 -14.90 2.50
N TYR A 631 21.19 -14.51 1.38
CA TYR A 631 21.87 -13.90 0.24
C TYR A 631 22.67 -12.65 0.64
N MET A 632 22.04 -11.73 1.39
CA MET A 632 22.69 -10.50 1.81
C MET A 632 23.83 -10.75 2.80
N CYS A 633 23.64 -11.67 3.76
CA CYS A 633 24.68 -12.11 4.68
C CYS A 633 25.89 -12.72 3.92
N ALA A 634 25.65 -13.64 3.00
CA ALA A 634 26.69 -14.30 2.22
C ALA A 634 27.42 -13.32 1.28
N ASN A 635 26.69 -12.41 0.63
CA ASN A 635 27.29 -11.39 -0.23
C ASN A 635 28.14 -10.38 0.58
N ALA A 636 27.73 -10.02 1.80
CA ALA A 636 28.54 -9.22 2.72
C ALA A 636 29.80 -9.97 3.19
N ALA A 637 29.66 -11.22 3.65
CA ALA A 637 30.78 -12.06 4.07
C ALA A 637 31.81 -12.30 2.95
N ARG A 638 31.35 -12.48 1.70
CA ARG A 638 32.21 -12.58 0.51
C ARG A 638 32.97 -11.29 0.22
N ARG A 639 32.32 -10.13 0.34
CA ARG A 639 32.92 -8.82 0.03
C ARG A 639 33.84 -8.29 1.14
N ARG A 640 33.70 -8.77 2.38
CA ARG A 640 34.32 -8.15 3.55
C ARG A 640 34.83 -9.16 4.57
N ARG A 641 36.15 -9.17 4.79
CA ARG A 641 36.87 -10.04 5.74
C ARG A 641 36.36 -9.91 7.18
N ASP A 642 35.84 -8.75 7.57
CA ASP A 642 35.29 -8.49 8.91
C ASP A 642 33.81 -8.94 9.08
N MET A 643 33.22 -9.58 8.05
CA MET A 643 31.86 -10.16 8.09
C MET A 643 31.82 -11.67 7.86
N LYS A 644 32.96 -12.37 8.02
CA LYS A 644 33.02 -13.83 7.88
C LYS A 644 32.20 -14.49 8.98
N GLY A 645 31.27 -15.37 8.60
CA GLY A 645 30.34 -16.05 9.52
C GLY A 645 28.96 -15.39 9.62
N LEU A 646 28.74 -14.25 8.96
CA LEU A 646 27.44 -13.55 8.98
C LEU A 646 26.28 -14.38 8.38
N GLN A 647 26.60 -15.31 7.47
CA GLN A 647 25.65 -16.29 6.92
C GLN A 647 25.20 -17.36 7.94
N GLU A 648 25.90 -17.51 9.06
CA GLU A 648 25.66 -18.53 10.09
C GLU A 648 25.19 -17.93 11.42
N VAL A 649 24.64 -16.70 11.41
CA VAL A 649 24.11 -16.07 12.63
C VAL A 649 23.04 -16.94 13.31
N ASP A 650 23.24 -17.18 14.60
CA ASP A 650 22.29 -17.84 15.48
C ASP A 650 21.21 -16.83 15.89
N ARG A 651 20.12 -16.81 15.11
CA ARG A 651 18.98 -15.90 15.33
C ARG A 651 18.24 -16.18 16.64
N GLU A 652 18.38 -17.36 17.24
CA GLU A 652 17.72 -17.72 18.50
C GLU A 652 18.52 -17.20 19.69
N THR A 653 19.83 -17.46 19.70
CA THR A 653 20.76 -16.84 20.66
C THR A 653 20.72 -15.31 20.58
N LEU A 654 20.60 -14.73 19.38
CA LEU A 654 20.45 -13.28 19.19
C LEU A 654 19.14 -12.72 19.79
N ARG A 655 18.01 -13.43 19.64
CA ARG A 655 16.73 -13.05 20.28
C ARG A 655 16.82 -13.15 21.80
N ALA A 656 17.46 -14.20 22.32
CA ALA A 656 17.65 -14.42 23.75
C ALA A 656 18.58 -13.36 24.37
N LEU A 657 19.67 -13.02 23.68
CA LEU A 657 20.57 -11.89 24.01
C LEU A 657 19.78 -10.59 24.14
N TRP A 658 18.96 -10.25 23.16
CA TRP A 658 18.21 -8.99 23.13
C TRP A 658 17.20 -8.85 24.28
N LYS A 659 16.60 -9.97 24.71
CA LYS A 659 15.71 -10.01 25.88
C LYS A 659 16.46 -10.01 27.23
N LYS A 660 17.79 -10.20 27.23
CA LYS A 660 18.64 -10.18 28.44
C LYS A 660 19.38 -8.86 28.64
N VAL A 661 19.85 -8.22 27.56
CA VAL A 661 20.62 -6.96 27.64
C VAL A 661 19.67 -5.80 28.00
N PRO A 662 20.04 -4.90 28.94
CA PRO A 662 19.21 -3.75 29.31
C PRO A 662 18.86 -2.84 28.13
N GLU A 663 17.68 -2.24 28.13
CA GLU A 663 17.20 -1.39 27.02
C GLU A 663 18.10 -0.17 26.78
N ASN A 664 18.67 0.41 27.84
CA ASN A 664 19.68 1.49 27.78
C ASN A 664 20.96 1.09 27.02
N ASP A 665 21.20 -0.21 26.86
CA ASP A 665 22.40 -0.79 26.26
C ASP A 665 22.12 -1.25 24.82
N HIS A 666 20.86 -1.41 24.41
CA HIS A 666 20.47 -1.75 23.03
C HIS A 666 21.05 -0.78 21.97
N PRO A 667 21.10 0.56 22.18
CA PRO A 667 21.73 1.46 21.21
C PRO A 667 23.22 1.16 20.99
N THR A 668 23.95 0.82 22.06
CA THR A 668 25.36 0.44 21.99
C THR A 668 25.54 -0.97 21.41
N LEU A 669 24.69 -1.93 21.76
CA LEU A 669 24.70 -3.27 21.16
C LEU A 669 24.47 -3.20 19.65
N ARG A 670 23.50 -2.41 19.18
CA ARG A 670 23.27 -2.14 17.74
C ARG A 670 24.47 -1.48 17.05
N PHE A 671 25.17 -0.60 17.75
CA PHE A 671 26.39 0.05 17.27
C PHE A 671 27.50 -1.00 17.03
N LEU A 672 27.73 -1.88 18.00
CA LEU A 672 28.68 -3.00 17.90
C LEU A 672 28.28 -3.96 16.77
N MET A 673 27.00 -4.37 16.71
CA MET A 673 26.47 -5.30 15.69
C MET A 673 26.66 -4.84 14.25
N GLN A 674 26.52 -3.55 13.99
CA GLN A 674 26.72 -3.00 12.64
C GLN A 674 28.21 -2.80 12.30
N GLY A 675 29.12 -3.29 13.16
CA GLY A 675 30.57 -3.11 13.06
C GLY A 675 30.95 -1.64 13.09
N ALA A 676 30.30 -0.82 13.92
CA ALA A 676 30.47 0.64 13.92
C ALA A 676 31.62 1.16 14.81
N ALA A 677 32.20 0.31 15.67
CA ALA A 677 33.30 0.66 16.58
C ALA A 677 34.39 1.51 15.89
N MET A 678 34.65 2.72 16.37
CA MET A 678 35.74 3.56 15.87
C MET A 678 37.02 3.26 16.66
N THR A 679 37.96 2.54 16.05
CA THR A 679 39.28 2.21 16.61
C THR A 679 40.37 3.07 15.94
N ALA A 680 41.56 3.15 16.54
CA ALA A 680 42.67 3.93 16.00
C ALA A 680 43.04 3.49 14.56
N ASP A 681 43.03 2.20 14.23
CA ASP A 681 43.23 1.68 12.86
C ASP A 681 42.16 2.20 11.86
N ARG A 682 40.91 2.34 12.30
CA ARG A 682 39.83 2.91 11.47
C ARG A 682 39.95 4.41 11.32
N GLU A 683 40.29 5.13 12.38
CA GLU A 683 40.50 6.59 12.35
C GLU A 683 41.74 6.97 11.52
N HIS A 684 42.84 6.24 11.67
CA HIS A 684 44.03 6.32 10.82
C HIS A 684 43.67 6.21 9.33
N ARG A 685 42.95 5.15 8.92
CA ARG A 685 42.52 5.01 7.51
C ARG A 685 41.55 6.12 7.07
N GLY A 686 40.58 6.47 7.91
CA GLY A 686 39.59 7.52 7.61
C GLY A 686 40.22 8.91 7.42
N THR A 687 41.24 9.22 8.22
CA THR A 687 41.99 10.49 8.16
C THR A 687 43.14 10.47 7.14
N LYS A 688 43.33 9.38 6.39
CA LYS A 688 44.46 9.14 5.48
C LYS A 688 45.84 9.26 6.17
N GLY A 689 45.94 8.72 7.39
CA GLY A 689 47.18 8.58 8.14
C GLY A 689 47.53 9.73 9.09
N ARG A 690 46.64 10.73 9.27
CA ARG A 690 46.89 11.88 10.17
C ARG A 690 46.84 11.49 11.65
N VAL A 691 45.95 10.55 12.00
CA VAL A 691 45.88 9.95 13.34
C VAL A 691 46.65 8.64 13.32
N SER A 692 47.29 8.28 14.44
CA SER A 692 48.02 7.00 14.57
C SER A 692 47.06 5.80 14.52
N SER A 693 47.50 4.68 13.95
CA SER A 693 46.78 3.40 14.03
C SER A 693 47.05 2.63 15.32
N ILE A 694 48.04 3.07 16.11
CA ILE A 694 48.47 2.43 17.35
C ILE A 694 47.47 2.70 18.48
N CYS A 695 47.26 1.70 19.34
CA CYS A 695 46.35 1.81 20.49
C CYS A 695 46.77 2.94 21.45
N SER A 696 45.89 3.92 21.62
CA SER A 696 46.02 5.01 22.59
C SER A 696 45.88 4.56 24.05
N HIS A 697 45.34 3.36 24.28
CA HIS A 697 45.01 2.84 25.60
C HIS A 697 46.08 1.93 26.22
N CYS A 698 47.09 1.47 25.47
CA CYS A 698 48.15 0.61 26.01
C CYS A 698 49.54 0.90 25.44
N ALA A 699 50.58 0.68 26.25
CA ALA A 699 51.98 0.95 25.87
C ALA A 699 52.61 -0.11 24.94
N MET A 700 51.83 -1.03 24.37
CA MET A 700 52.35 -2.17 23.60
C MET A 700 52.85 -1.81 22.19
N GLY A 701 52.55 -0.61 21.68
CA GLY A 701 52.96 -0.21 20.33
C GLY A 701 52.26 -0.96 19.19
N VAL A 702 51.12 -1.62 19.48
CA VAL A 702 50.35 -2.41 18.50
C VAL A 702 49.19 -1.63 17.90
N VAL A 703 48.79 -2.01 16.68
CA VAL A 703 47.64 -1.45 15.97
C VAL A 703 46.34 -1.78 16.72
N GLU A 704 45.48 -0.80 16.94
CA GLU A 704 44.15 -1.04 17.51
C GLU A 704 43.14 -1.37 16.40
N ASP A 705 43.05 -2.65 16.05
CA ASP A 705 41.84 -3.20 15.44
C ASP A 705 40.80 -3.57 16.52
N GLU A 706 39.65 -4.04 16.08
CA GLU A 706 38.56 -4.42 16.97
C GLU A 706 38.91 -5.67 17.82
N THR A 707 39.71 -6.59 17.27
CA THR A 707 40.21 -7.79 17.96
C THR A 707 41.07 -7.40 19.17
N HIS A 708 42.01 -6.47 18.96
CA HIS A 708 42.86 -5.94 19.99
C HIS A 708 42.03 -5.21 21.04
N ARG A 709 41.15 -4.28 20.62
CA ARG A 709 40.32 -3.48 21.53
C ARG A 709 39.49 -4.34 22.48
N TYR A 710 38.81 -5.38 22.00
CA TYR A 710 37.93 -6.16 22.89
C TYR A 710 38.69 -7.26 23.64
N TRP A 711 39.56 -8.02 22.97
CA TRP A 711 40.04 -9.31 23.49
C TRP A 711 41.52 -9.35 23.91
N GLN A 712 42.35 -8.37 23.54
CA GLN A 712 43.81 -8.47 23.73
C GLN A 712 44.45 -7.27 24.43
N CYS A 713 43.82 -6.09 24.39
CA CYS A 713 44.37 -4.88 25.00
C CYS A 713 44.39 -5.01 26.53
N PRO A 714 45.55 -4.89 27.21
CA PRO A 714 45.66 -5.11 28.66
C PRO A 714 44.97 -4.01 29.49
N CYS A 715 44.71 -2.84 28.90
CA CYS A 715 44.00 -1.74 29.54
C CYS A 715 42.56 -2.11 29.96
N TRP A 716 41.97 -3.12 29.32
CA TRP A 716 40.61 -3.57 29.57
C TRP A 716 40.50 -4.88 30.34
N THR A 717 41.61 -5.42 30.88
CA THR A 717 41.62 -6.70 31.60
C THR A 717 40.68 -6.71 32.81
N GLU A 718 40.61 -5.62 33.57
CA GLU A 718 39.70 -5.50 34.72
C GLU A 718 38.22 -5.64 34.30
N ILE A 719 37.80 -4.92 33.24
CA ILE A 719 36.42 -4.97 32.69
C ILE A 719 36.10 -6.38 32.17
N ARG A 720 37.09 -7.10 31.63
CA ARG A 720 36.91 -8.49 31.18
C ARG A 720 36.70 -9.44 32.34
N HIS A 721 37.48 -9.37 33.42
CA HIS A 721 37.22 -10.20 34.60
C HIS A 721 35.92 -9.82 35.31
N GLU A 722 35.53 -8.54 35.33
CA GLU A 722 34.25 -8.08 35.89
C GLU A 722 33.05 -8.75 35.20
N HIS A 723 33.07 -8.86 33.87
CA HIS A 723 31.95 -9.43 33.10
C HIS A 723 32.07 -10.92 32.78
N LEU A 724 33.27 -11.48 32.67
CA LEU A 724 33.52 -12.86 32.24
C LEU A 724 34.03 -13.78 33.36
N GLY A 725 34.39 -13.23 34.52
CA GLY A 725 34.91 -13.96 35.67
C GLY A 725 36.23 -14.68 35.39
N ASP A 726 36.41 -15.83 36.06
CA ASP A 726 37.61 -16.67 35.96
C ASP A 726 37.86 -17.21 34.54
N ALA A 727 36.80 -17.32 33.72
CA ALA A 727 36.88 -17.78 32.33
C ALA A 727 37.37 -16.71 31.34
N SER A 728 37.65 -15.48 31.79
CA SER A 728 38.05 -14.33 30.96
C SER A 728 39.11 -14.68 29.91
N ASP A 729 40.23 -15.29 30.33
CA ASP A 729 41.38 -15.46 29.44
C ASP A 729 41.18 -16.56 28.40
N GLU A 730 40.54 -17.68 28.78
CA GLU A 730 40.16 -18.75 27.85
C GLU A 730 39.11 -18.25 26.84
N LEU A 731 38.11 -17.48 27.31
CA LEU A 731 37.12 -16.87 26.44
C LEU A 731 37.79 -15.86 25.49
N CYS A 732 38.71 -15.02 25.93
CA CYS A 732 39.37 -14.04 25.07
C CYS A 732 40.33 -14.65 24.06
N ALA A 733 41.05 -15.71 24.44
CA ALA A 733 41.86 -16.50 23.52
C ALA A 733 40.99 -17.19 22.45
N SER A 734 39.81 -17.68 22.84
CA SER A 734 38.82 -18.30 21.94
C SER A 734 38.18 -17.27 21.00
N LEU A 735 37.66 -16.17 21.55
CA LEU A 735 37.01 -15.08 20.81
C LEU A 735 37.97 -14.43 19.81
N SER A 736 39.27 -14.29 20.15
CA SER A 736 40.30 -13.81 19.23
C SER A 736 40.50 -14.69 17.97
N GLN A 737 40.10 -15.96 18.02
CA GLN A 737 40.24 -16.93 16.93
C GLN A 737 38.95 -17.15 16.11
N LEU A 738 37.81 -16.61 16.58
CA LEU A 738 36.51 -16.82 15.96
C LEU A 738 36.33 -16.09 14.61
N PRO A 739 35.34 -16.49 13.79
CA PRO A 739 34.87 -15.71 12.66
C PRO A 739 34.52 -14.28 13.07
N SER A 740 34.95 -13.32 12.24
CA SER A 740 34.91 -11.88 12.52
C SER A 740 33.50 -11.32 12.78
N ALA A 741 32.45 -11.90 12.20
CA ALA A 741 31.07 -11.50 12.54
C ALA A 741 30.77 -11.66 14.05
N ALA A 742 31.33 -12.70 14.68
CA ALA A 742 31.16 -12.95 16.11
C ALA A 742 32.12 -12.08 16.96
N SER A 743 33.41 -12.14 16.67
CA SER A 743 34.46 -11.51 17.49
C SER A 743 34.57 -10.00 17.35
N VAL A 744 34.20 -9.43 16.20
CA VAL A 744 34.24 -7.97 15.95
C VAL A 744 32.87 -7.32 16.15
N CYS A 745 31.78 -8.05 15.88
CA CYS A 745 30.44 -7.46 15.81
C CYS A 745 29.44 -8.02 16.84
N ALA A 746 29.86 -8.80 17.84
CA ALA A 746 28.95 -9.31 18.88
C ALA A 746 27.74 -10.13 18.34
N LEU A 747 27.80 -10.63 17.10
CA LEU A 747 26.74 -11.45 16.50
C LEU A 747 26.97 -12.93 16.83
N PRO A 748 26.07 -13.61 17.54
CA PRO A 748 26.25 -15.03 17.83
C PRO A 748 26.15 -15.83 16.52
N VAL A 749 27.04 -16.80 16.32
CA VAL A 749 27.07 -17.67 15.14
C VAL A 749 26.90 -19.15 15.51
N LYS A 750 26.39 -19.96 14.59
CA LYS A 750 26.07 -21.37 14.83
C LYS A 750 27.29 -22.24 15.19
N GLN A 751 28.51 -21.84 14.81
CA GLN A 751 29.74 -22.54 15.21
C GLN A 751 30.23 -22.19 16.63
N LEU A 752 29.57 -21.29 17.36
CA LEU A 752 29.91 -21.03 18.76
C LEU A 752 29.72 -22.31 19.60
N SER A 753 30.74 -22.67 20.38
CA SER A 753 30.67 -23.74 21.37
C SER A 753 29.55 -23.45 22.39
N SER A 754 29.04 -24.50 23.04
CA SER A 754 27.96 -24.36 24.04
C SER A 754 28.32 -23.37 25.15
N GLY A 755 29.54 -23.43 25.69
CA GLY A 755 30.02 -22.50 26.71
C GLY A 755 30.01 -21.04 26.25
N VAL A 756 30.63 -20.74 25.10
CA VAL A 756 30.68 -19.37 24.55
C VAL A 756 29.28 -18.85 24.20
N ARG A 757 28.37 -19.73 23.74
CA ARG A 757 26.98 -19.38 23.43
C ARG A 757 26.15 -19.08 24.68
N VAL A 758 26.37 -19.79 25.78
CA VAL A 758 25.72 -19.52 27.07
C VAL A 758 26.17 -18.17 27.64
N MET A 759 27.48 -17.89 27.57
CA MET A 759 28.11 -16.64 28.04
C MET A 759 27.92 -15.44 27.08
N TRP A 760 27.14 -15.58 26.00
CA TRP A 760 27.05 -14.54 24.97
C TRP A 760 26.49 -13.19 25.47
N PRO A 761 25.49 -13.13 26.37
CA PRO A 761 25.02 -11.89 26.99
C PRO A 761 26.10 -11.16 27.80
N GLU A 762 26.92 -11.92 28.53
CA GLU A 762 28.00 -11.43 29.36
C GLU A 762 29.15 -10.90 28.49
N ILE A 763 29.49 -11.63 27.42
CA ILE A 763 30.41 -11.20 26.35
C ILE A 763 29.95 -9.90 25.69
N CYS A 764 28.68 -9.78 25.32
CA CYS A 764 28.12 -8.54 24.77
C CYS A 764 28.16 -7.38 25.77
N SER A 765 27.87 -7.65 27.05
CA SER A 765 27.93 -6.63 28.11
C SER A 765 29.35 -6.10 28.29
N CYS A 766 30.35 -7.00 28.28
CA CYS A 766 31.76 -6.64 28.28
C CYS A 766 32.16 -5.73 27.11
N MET A 767 31.72 -6.05 25.88
CA MET A 767 32.01 -5.20 24.71
C MET A 767 31.36 -3.81 24.83
N ILE A 768 30.16 -3.71 25.42
CA ILE A 768 29.46 -2.44 25.66
C ILE A 768 30.20 -1.59 26.71
N ALA A 769 30.66 -2.19 27.81
CA ALA A 769 31.45 -1.52 28.84
C ALA A 769 32.79 -1.00 28.31
N ILE A 770 33.57 -1.85 27.62
CA ILE A 770 34.83 -1.47 26.96
C ILE A 770 34.60 -0.33 25.96
N HIS A 771 33.57 -0.43 25.12
CA HIS A 771 33.28 0.60 24.12
C HIS A 771 32.93 1.95 24.77
N ARG A 772 32.06 1.96 25.79
CA ARG A 772 31.71 3.17 26.55
C ARG A 772 32.96 3.80 27.19
N ARG A 773 33.84 3.00 27.79
CA ARG A 773 35.06 3.48 28.46
C ARG A 773 36.08 4.05 27.46
N ALA A 774 36.27 3.41 26.30
CA ALA A 774 37.12 3.92 25.23
C ALA A 774 36.61 5.27 24.68
N THR A 775 35.31 5.38 24.36
CA THR A 775 34.71 6.62 23.87
C THR A 775 34.80 7.75 24.91
N ALA A 776 34.57 7.46 26.19
CA ALA A 776 34.73 8.44 27.26
C ALA A 776 36.18 8.94 27.40
N ALA A 777 37.17 8.07 27.25
CA ALA A 777 38.59 8.45 27.27
C ALA A 777 38.93 9.39 26.09
N HIS A 778 38.51 9.05 24.86
CA HIS A 778 38.69 9.93 23.69
C HIS A 778 38.04 11.32 23.91
N ALA A 779 36.80 11.36 24.43
CA ALA A 779 36.08 12.60 24.73
C ALA A 779 36.67 13.43 25.89
N SER A 780 37.68 12.92 26.59
CA SER A 780 38.46 13.65 27.61
C SER A 780 39.85 14.07 27.14
N SER A 781 40.22 13.76 25.89
CA SER A 781 41.57 13.98 25.34
C SER A 781 41.66 15.06 24.25
N GLY A 782 40.55 15.75 23.94
CA GLY A 782 40.46 16.85 22.98
C GLY A 782 39.42 17.88 23.42
#